data_AF-H9UF90-F1
#
_entry.id   AF-H9UF90-F1
#
_cell.length_a   1.000
_cell.length_b   1.000
_cell.length_c   1.000
_cell.angle_alpha   90.00
_cell.angle_beta   90.00
_cell.angle_gamma   90.00
#
_symmetry.space_group_name_H-M   'P 1'
#
loop_
_entity.id
_entity.type
_entity.pdbx_description
1 polymer ?
#
loop_
_entity_poly.entity_id
_entity_poly.type
_entity_poly.pdbx_seq_one_letter_code
_entity_poly.pdbx_strand_id
1 'polypeptide(L)'
;MHKTVLHIVFPVIVALVALQGLAADVPQAPGAVEFGDPQLYQAVVDTLGIQSGVPVFPDDMADLESLRARSAGITSLAGLETAVNLRELDLRDNAVRDLAPLAELVQLEWLSLRENPGLQSLTPIAGLTGLTYLNINRNEEIQSIRPLADMTGLTVLIMRNVPVLADAGEREVLSGLTRLKRLNVRNTGLPSVELLLPGLEAGLYREQLDLRENPLDDTELLEPYLEDIEDYAAGIPSRNLDRYQEYLALFDPQQLHRFTLRVDRAEWDAMNSHLVEYTDDVDGRGRSGRYWRADELIYEGSNGRVVVEDAGFRTRGNTTRTIPENPPGSGEYHRAHFNIAVNRPLDLEPGTEEYQQRRDRRLFNLRRIGFKYGVADHENSDGVIREVYAQNLLNDAGVMTSRAGLAAIGFEILEPDGSVTELDYGMYMSFEPINKNFLNRRWGTAFNDGDLYKNLWQGGGPATLAPDANLERDGSRLIGVKDWERNYRPSYDQKNNDGPDDVRTHENLRGFIAELDAREGDALRRYLDREFAIERYLSYMAANLLLGNPDDYRGNFNNYYMYFPMENTPTDPPQGVDGGLDRIEFMPYDYDHGLGGGWEGYYDTAAVGIFSVPAAELHGRTLPRPLVDKVLAIPEYRQQYVDRLEDLLDSGLFAYEGYADFHRDVARLAEEEDIRVFGRWNTQPMQPEPSAAVRSYFEKRIRGVRRDIDVFRYSN
;
A
#
# COMPACT_ATOMS: atom_id res chain seq x y z
N MET A 1 -42.40 -14.69 59.55
CA MET A 1 -43.11 -14.09 58.40
C MET A 1 -42.20 -13.00 57.84
N HIS A 2 -41.32 -13.34 56.88
CA HIS A 2 -41.39 -13.03 55.42
C HIS A 2 -41.29 -11.50 55.12
N LYS A 3 -40.17 -10.98 54.56
CA LYS A 3 -39.75 -10.92 53.11
C LYS A 3 -40.64 -9.91 52.33
N THR A 4 -40.23 -8.87 51.58
CA THR A 4 -39.26 -8.67 50.46
C THR A 4 -39.37 -7.17 50.02
N VAL A 5 -38.31 -6.37 49.87
CA VAL A 5 -37.54 -5.93 48.65
C VAL A 5 -38.32 -5.36 47.43
N LEU A 6 -38.06 -4.07 47.15
CA LEU A 6 -37.78 -3.34 45.88
C LEU A 6 -38.49 -3.72 44.56
N HIS A 7 -39.11 -2.73 43.90
CA HIS A 7 -38.86 -2.26 42.51
C HIS A 7 -39.85 -1.16 42.06
N ILE A 8 -39.41 -0.34 41.07
CA ILE A 8 -40.18 0.37 40.01
C ILE A 8 -40.22 1.93 40.04
N VAL A 9 -39.32 2.49 39.19
CA VAL A 9 -39.49 3.55 38.15
C VAL A 9 -39.50 5.05 38.52
N PHE A 10 -38.57 5.78 37.89
CA PHE A 10 -38.73 7.20 37.51
C PHE A 10 -38.43 7.37 36.01
N PRO A 11 -39.23 8.16 35.24
CA PRO A 11 -39.11 8.25 33.80
C PRO A 11 -38.20 9.40 33.32
N VAL A 12 -37.80 9.23 32.06
CA VAL A 12 -37.12 10.13 31.12
C VAL A 12 -37.74 11.53 31.06
N ILE A 13 -36.90 12.57 31.08
CA ILE A 13 -37.10 13.80 30.31
C ILE A 13 -35.79 14.10 29.56
N VAL A 14 -35.88 14.00 28.24
CA VAL A 14 -34.93 14.52 27.25
C VAL A 14 -35.15 16.03 27.14
N ALA A 15 -34.10 16.82 27.26
CA ALA A 15 -34.04 18.17 26.72
C ALA A 15 -32.85 18.24 25.76
N LEU A 16 -33.16 18.35 24.47
CA LEU A 16 -32.22 18.78 23.43
C LEU A 16 -31.70 20.17 23.79
N VAL A 17 -30.37 20.33 23.82
CA VAL A 17 -29.71 21.62 23.59
C VAL A 17 -28.80 21.46 22.37
N ALA A 18 -28.95 22.43 21.47
CA ALA A 18 -28.28 22.50 20.19
C ALA A 18 -26.75 22.68 20.31
N LEU A 19 -26.06 22.21 19.27
CA LEU A 19 -24.65 22.43 18.97
C LEU A 19 -24.21 23.88 19.21
N GLN A 20 -23.33 24.06 20.19
CA GLN A 20 -22.14 24.91 20.11
C GLN A 20 -21.02 24.19 20.87
N GLY A 21 -19.83 24.09 20.28
CA GLY A 21 -18.66 23.52 20.95
C GLY A 21 -18.35 24.32 22.21
N LEU A 22 -18.64 23.74 23.36
CA LEU A 22 -18.06 24.14 24.63
C LEU A 22 -17.03 23.07 24.96
N ALA A 23 -15.75 23.43 24.91
CA ALA A 23 -14.73 22.65 25.58
C ALA A 23 -15.21 22.43 27.02
N ALA A 24 -15.18 21.19 27.51
CA ALA A 24 -15.41 20.95 28.94
C ALA A 24 -14.38 21.79 29.71
N ASP A 25 -14.83 22.60 30.67
CA ASP A 25 -13.92 23.36 31.52
C ASP A 25 -12.94 22.38 32.21
N VAL A 26 -11.64 22.69 32.19
CA VAL A 26 -10.62 21.89 32.89
C VAL A 26 -10.99 21.83 34.38
N PRO A 27 -11.31 20.64 34.92
CA PRO A 27 -11.84 20.53 36.27
C PRO A 27 -10.77 20.92 37.30
N GLN A 28 -11.13 21.84 38.21
CA GLN A 28 -10.23 22.39 39.22
C GLN A 28 -10.39 21.64 40.56
N ALA A 29 -9.29 21.16 41.14
CA ALA A 29 -9.25 20.59 42.48
C ALA A 29 -7.88 20.85 43.16
N PRO A 30 -7.82 20.98 44.50
CA PRO A 30 -6.55 21.15 45.21
C PRO A 30 -5.59 19.98 44.91
N GLY A 31 -4.40 20.30 44.39
CA GLY A 31 -3.37 19.31 44.04
C GLY A 31 -3.56 18.61 42.69
N ALA A 32 -4.59 18.96 41.92
CA ALA A 32 -4.74 18.51 40.53
C ALA A 32 -3.75 19.23 39.60
N VAL A 33 -3.46 18.60 38.46
CA VAL A 33 -2.63 19.15 37.40
C VAL A 33 -3.38 20.29 36.70
N GLU A 34 -2.70 21.42 36.54
CA GLU A 34 -3.26 22.59 35.87
C GLU A 34 -3.00 22.52 34.36
N PHE A 35 -3.99 22.07 33.59
CA PHE A 35 -3.89 22.08 32.13
C PHE A 35 -4.15 23.48 31.58
N GLY A 36 -3.20 23.98 30.80
CA GLY A 36 -3.32 25.26 30.11
C GLY A 36 -4.19 25.20 28.85
N ASP A 37 -4.57 24.00 28.42
CA ASP A 37 -5.38 23.76 27.23
C ASP A 37 -6.41 22.64 27.49
N PRO A 38 -7.72 22.90 27.28
CA PRO A 38 -8.74 21.88 27.51
C PRO A 38 -8.70 20.74 26.49
N GLN A 39 -8.14 20.94 25.30
CA GLN A 39 -7.96 19.88 24.30
C GLN A 39 -6.83 18.95 24.73
N LEU A 40 -5.76 19.50 25.33
CA LEU A 40 -4.70 18.69 25.93
C LEU A 40 -5.22 17.87 27.12
N TYR A 41 -5.98 18.48 28.03
CA TYR A 41 -6.64 17.77 29.12
C TYR A 41 -7.47 16.60 28.58
N GLN A 42 -8.28 16.85 27.54
CA GLN A 42 -9.13 15.83 26.95
C GLN A 42 -8.31 14.67 26.37
N ALA A 43 -7.23 14.97 25.63
CA ALA A 43 -6.33 13.94 25.09
C ALA A 43 -5.67 13.09 26.19
N VAL A 44 -5.29 13.71 27.30
CA VAL A 44 -4.69 13.01 28.46
C VAL A 44 -5.70 12.09 29.13
N VAL A 45 -6.90 12.56 29.46
CA VAL A 45 -7.91 11.72 30.12
C VAL A 45 -8.38 10.58 29.23
N ASP A 46 -8.50 10.80 27.92
CA ASP A 46 -8.82 9.74 26.96
C ASP A 46 -7.73 8.67 26.92
N THR A 47 -6.46 9.08 26.94
CA THR A 47 -5.31 8.16 26.95
C THR A 47 -5.24 7.35 28.25
N LEU A 48 -5.51 7.98 29.40
CA LEU A 48 -5.47 7.33 30.71
C LEU A 48 -6.76 6.56 31.04
N GLY A 49 -7.80 6.63 30.20
CA GLY A 49 -9.11 6.02 30.47
C GLY A 49 -9.85 6.70 31.64
N ILE A 50 -9.52 7.96 31.93
CA ILE A 50 -10.16 8.77 32.96
C ILE A 50 -11.41 9.42 32.35
N GLN A 51 -12.51 9.43 33.10
CA GLN A 51 -13.74 10.06 32.62
C GLN A 51 -13.57 11.59 32.47
N SER A 52 -13.97 12.15 31.32
CA SER A 52 -13.94 13.60 31.09
C SER A 52 -14.70 14.38 32.19
N GLY A 53 -14.10 15.47 32.66
CA GLY A 53 -14.58 16.28 33.78
C GLY A 53 -14.08 15.82 35.15
N VAL A 54 -13.25 14.78 35.23
CA VAL A 54 -12.56 14.35 36.46
C VAL A 54 -11.18 15.02 36.55
N PRO A 55 -10.81 15.65 37.70
CA PRO A 55 -9.45 16.17 37.90
C PRO A 55 -8.39 15.09 37.78
N VAL A 56 -7.29 15.41 37.09
CA VAL A 56 -6.11 14.54 36.94
C VAL A 56 -5.06 14.98 37.95
N PHE A 57 -4.42 14.04 38.61
CA PHE A 57 -3.39 14.28 39.62
C PHE A 57 -2.00 13.84 39.11
N PRO A 58 -0.91 14.32 39.72
CA PRO A 58 0.45 13.92 39.32
C PRO A 58 0.69 12.39 39.31
N ASP A 59 0.02 11.65 40.21
CA ASP A 59 0.11 10.19 40.23
C ASP A 59 -0.51 9.56 38.97
N ASP A 60 -1.61 10.12 38.44
CA ASP A 60 -2.20 9.66 37.17
C ASP A 60 -1.25 9.96 35.99
N MET A 61 -0.58 11.12 36.02
CA MET A 61 0.37 11.53 34.99
C MET A 61 1.65 10.68 34.98
N ALA A 62 1.97 10.00 36.08
CA ALA A 62 3.08 9.06 36.14
C ALA A 62 2.83 7.80 35.28
N ASP A 63 1.57 7.47 34.98
CA ASP A 63 1.19 6.35 34.11
C ASP A 63 1.20 6.72 32.61
N LEU A 64 1.36 8.00 32.28
CA LEU A 64 1.36 8.49 30.90
C LEU A 64 2.74 8.27 30.22
N GLU A 65 2.90 7.14 29.54
CA GLU A 65 4.13 6.82 28.79
C GLU A 65 4.10 7.24 27.31
N SER A 66 2.91 7.31 26.69
CA SER A 66 2.74 7.70 25.28
C SER A 66 1.48 8.56 25.14
N LEU A 67 1.58 9.70 24.46
CA LEU A 67 0.46 10.59 24.18
C LEU A 67 0.42 10.94 22.69
N ARG A 68 -0.70 10.59 22.03
CA ARG A 68 -0.97 10.97 20.64
C ARG A 68 -2.15 11.94 20.58
N ALA A 69 -1.87 13.20 20.28
CA ALA A 69 -2.86 14.27 20.29
C ALA A 69 -2.81 15.08 18.98
N ARG A 70 -3.01 14.40 17.85
CA ARG A 70 -2.95 14.98 16.49
C ARG A 70 -4.19 15.80 16.16
N SER A 71 -4.03 16.90 15.41
CA SER A 71 -5.17 17.67 14.86
C SER A 71 -6.22 18.03 15.91
N ALA A 72 -5.80 18.18 17.17
CA ALA A 72 -6.67 18.36 18.32
C ALA A 72 -6.93 19.84 18.61
N GLY A 73 -6.22 20.74 17.92
CA GLY A 73 -6.30 22.19 18.14
C GLY A 73 -5.59 22.65 19.40
N ILE A 74 -4.62 21.89 19.90
CA ILE A 74 -3.86 22.21 21.12
C ILE A 74 -2.98 23.43 20.88
N THR A 75 -3.02 24.38 21.81
CA THR A 75 -2.29 25.64 21.78
C THR A 75 -1.28 25.77 22.93
N SER A 76 -1.50 25.08 24.05
CA SER A 76 -0.62 25.09 25.23
C SER A 76 -0.33 23.68 25.72
N LEU A 77 0.93 23.45 26.13
CA LEU A 77 1.39 22.18 26.69
C LEU A 77 1.41 22.16 28.22
N ALA A 78 1.00 23.24 28.89
CA ALA A 78 1.03 23.31 30.34
C ALA A 78 0.18 22.19 30.97
N GLY A 79 0.76 21.52 31.96
CA GLY A 79 0.27 20.28 32.56
C GLY A 79 1.15 19.06 32.21
N LEU A 80 1.75 19.03 31.01
CA LEU A 80 2.60 17.91 30.58
C LEU A 80 3.93 17.82 31.32
N GLU A 81 4.39 18.89 31.97
CA GLU A 81 5.61 18.87 32.79
C GLU A 81 5.56 17.85 33.94
N THR A 82 4.37 17.38 34.29
CA THR A 82 4.15 16.35 35.32
C THR A 82 4.20 14.91 34.79
N ALA A 83 4.19 14.70 33.47
CA ALA A 83 4.25 13.38 32.82
C ALA A 83 5.69 12.83 32.77
N VAL A 84 6.31 12.62 33.93
CA VAL A 84 7.75 12.33 34.07
C VAL A 84 8.22 11.01 33.43
N ASN A 85 7.30 10.14 33.04
CA ASN A 85 7.56 8.86 32.37
C ASN A 85 7.21 8.87 30.87
N LEU A 86 6.84 10.03 30.31
CA LEU A 86 6.49 10.17 28.91
C LEU A 86 7.69 9.87 28.00
N ARG A 87 7.54 8.89 27.10
CA ARG A 87 8.54 8.45 26.12
C ARG A 87 8.19 8.85 24.69
N GLU A 88 6.89 8.85 24.36
CA GLU A 88 6.39 9.17 23.02
C GLU A 88 5.38 10.33 23.08
N LEU A 89 5.62 11.38 22.29
CA LEU A 89 4.72 12.52 22.18
C LEU A 89 4.48 12.90 20.72
N ASP A 90 3.24 12.72 20.26
CA ASP A 90 2.79 13.20 18.95
C ASP A 90 1.84 14.38 19.08
N LEU A 91 2.30 15.54 18.60
CA LEU A 91 1.57 16.80 18.58
C LEU A 91 1.36 17.34 17.16
N ARG A 92 1.28 16.46 16.16
CA ARG A 92 1.16 16.89 14.75
C ARG A 92 -0.12 17.67 14.49
N ASP A 93 0.00 18.68 13.61
CA ASP A 93 -1.13 19.50 13.15
C ASP A 93 -1.88 20.17 14.31
N ASN A 94 -1.14 20.88 15.16
CA ASN A 94 -1.70 21.67 16.27
C ASN A 94 -1.26 23.13 16.14
N ALA A 95 -1.41 23.93 17.19
CA ALA A 95 -1.00 25.33 17.21
C ALA A 95 -0.11 25.63 18.43
N VAL A 96 0.74 24.67 18.79
CA VAL A 96 1.69 24.77 19.91
C VAL A 96 2.78 25.77 19.57
N ARG A 97 3.03 26.71 20.48
CA ARG A 97 4.07 27.75 20.32
C ARG A 97 5.16 27.71 21.37
N ASP A 98 4.88 27.12 22.52
CA ASP A 98 5.77 27.04 23.66
C ASP A 98 6.01 25.59 24.06
N LEU A 99 7.28 25.19 24.08
CA LEU A 99 7.73 23.85 24.45
C LEU A 99 8.28 23.80 25.89
N ALA A 100 8.22 24.90 26.67
CA ALA A 100 8.70 24.93 28.05
C ALA A 100 8.20 23.77 28.93
N PRO A 101 6.94 23.31 28.83
CA PRO A 101 6.46 22.15 29.58
C PRO A 101 7.20 20.83 29.29
N LEU A 102 7.92 20.73 28.18
CA LEU A 102 8.67 19.52 27.80
C LEU A 102 10.09 19.48 28.37
N ALA A 103 10.59 20.58 28.92
CA ALA A 103 12.03 20.77 29.16
C ALA A 103 12.67 19.72 30.09
N GLU A 104 11.90 19.21 31.06
CA GLU A 104 12.39 18.25 32.06
C GLU A 104 11.95 16.80 31.78
N LEU A 105 11.28 16.54 30.64
CA LEU A 105 10.80 15.20 30.26
C LEU A 105 11.94 14.35 29.66
N VAL A 106 13.00 14.13 30.43
CA VAL A 106 14.26 13.52 29.98
C VAL A 106 14.15 12.06 29.52
N GLN A 107 12.99 11.41 29.76
CA GLN A 107 12.68 10.07 29.22
C GLN A 107 12.09 10.11 27.81
N LEU A 108 11.87 11.30 27.22
CA LEU A 108 11.29 11.42 25.89
C LEU A 108 12.27 10.89 24.84
N GLU A 109 11.83 9.88 24.09
CA GLU A 109 12.61 9.19 23.05
C GLU A 109 12.11 9.55 21.65
N TRP A 110 10.82 9.88 21.53
CA TRP A 110 10.16 10.15 20.27
C TRP A 110 9.29 11.41 20.37
N LEU A 111 9.56 12.39 19.52
CA LEU A 111 8.83 13.66 19.50
C LEU A 111 8.47 14.07 18.07
N SER A 112 7.18 14.30 17.84
CA SER A 112 6.67 14.87 16.60
C SER A 112 5.93 16.18 16.84
N LEU A 113 6.49 17.27 16.30
CA LEU A 113 6.00 18.65 16.35
C LEU A 113 5.60 19.15 14.96
N ARG A 114 5.45 18.24 13.98
CA ARG A 114 5.17 18.63 12.59
C ARG A 114 3.88 19.47 12.49
N GLU A 115 3.93 20.51 11.67
CA GLU A 115 2.80 21.43 11.41
C GLU A 115 2.23 22.03 12.70
N ASN A 116 3.07 22.78 13.43
CA ASN A 116 2.69 23.65 14.55
C ASN A 116 2.99 25.11 14.19
N PRO A 117 2.16 25.76 13.34
CA PRO A 117 2.38 27.14 12.91
C PRO A 117 2.50 28.11 14.10
N GLY A 118 3.56 28.91 14.10
CA GLY A 118 3.93 29.80 15.20
C GLY A 118 4.96 29.24 16.18
N LEU A 119 5.40 27.98 16.03
CA LEU A 119 6.54 27.47 16.79
C LEU A 119 7.84 28.10 16.29
N GLN A 120 8.53 28.84 17.15
CA GLN A 120 9.71 29.63 16.78
C GLN A 120 11.03 29.12 17.37
N SER A 121 10.98 28.35 18.47
CA SER A 121 12.17 27.99 19.23
C SER A 121 12.12 26.54 19.71
N LEU A 122 13.27 25.87 19.59
CA LEU A 122 13.53 24.54 20.12
C LEU A 122 14.34 24.57 21.43
N THR A 123 14.68 25.74 21.96
CA THR A 123 15.50 25.87 23.18
C THR A 123 15.00 25.01 24.34
N PRO A 124 13.68 24.91 24.62
CA PRO A 124 13.20 24.10 25.74
C PRO A 124 13.56 22.62 25.62
N ILE A 125 13.69 22.07 24.40
CA ILE A 125 13.98 20.65 24.20
C ILE A 125 15.48 20.34 24.16
N ALA A 126 16.37 21.32 24.35
CA ALA A 126 17.82 21.13 24.25
C ALA A 126 18.38 20.06 25.21
N GLY A 127 17.76 19.91 26.38
CA GLY A 127 18.16 18.94 27.40
C GLY A 127 17.67 17.51 27.16
N LEU A 128 16.82 17.27 26.15
CA LEU A 128 16.20 15.97 25.88
C LEU A 128 17.14 15.04 25.09
N THR A 129 18.32 14.77 25.64
CA THR A 129 19.39 13.99 24.98
C THR A 129 19.04 12.52 24.76
N GLY A 130 17.93 12.04 25.34
CA GLY A 130 17.35 10.71 25.09
C GLY A 130 16.60 10.58 23.76
N LEU A 131 16.30 11.69 23.08
CA LEU A 131 15.57 11.67 21.81
C LEU A 131 16.33 10.86 20.74
N THR A 132 15.61 9.91 20.15
CA THR A 132 16.06 9.09 19.02
C THR A 132 15.35 9.45 17.72
N TYR A 133 14.16 10.06 17.82
CA TYR A 133 13.34 10.54 16.71
C TYR A 133 12.84 11.96 16.98
N LEU A 134 13.09 12.87 16.04
CA LEU A 134 12.57 14.23 16.05
C LEU A 134 12.01 14.63 14.68
N ASN A 135 10.75 15.06 14.68
CA ASN A 135 10.09 15.59 13.49
C ASN A 135 9.57 17.01 13.76
N ILE A 136 10.15 17.99 13.07
CA ILE A 136 9.79 19.42 13.15
C ILE A 136 9.33 19.96 11.80
N ASN A 137 8.88 19.08 10.89
CA ASN A 137 8.46 19.46 9.55
C ASN A 137 7.43 20.59 9.52
N ARG A 138 7.56 21.47 8.53
CA ARG A 138 6.61 22.56 8.21
C ARG A 138 6.37 23.49 9.40
N ASN A 139 7.43 23.75 10.16
CA ASN A 139 7.49 24.80 11.16
C ASN A 139 8.43 25.90 10.64
N GLU A 140 7.97 26.62 9.62
CA GLU A 140 8.77 27.60 8.86
C GLU A 140 9.27 28.78 9.72
N GLU A 141 8.64 29.00 10.88
CA GLU A 141 9.00 30.06 11.82
C GLU A 141 10.13 29.68 12.80
N ILE A 142 10.58 28.42 12.81
CA ILE A 142 11.75 28.01 13.61
C ILE A 142 12.99 28.71 13.07
N GLN A 143 13.70 29.40 13.96
CA GLN A 143 14.86 30.23 13.58
C GLN A 143 16.22 29.55 13.81
N SER A 144 16.28 28.50 14.62
CA SER A 144 17.54 27.83 14.95
C SER A 144 17.32 26.37 15.35
N ILE A 145 18.24 25.52 14.91
CA ILE A 145 18.39 24.11 15.31
C ILE A 145 19.59 23.88 16.23
N ARG A 146 20.32 24.93 16.64
CA ARG A 146 21.40 24.81 17.64
C ARG A 146 21.03 24.08 18.94
N PRO A 147 19.78 24.16 19.45
CA PRO A 147 19.35 23.35 20.58
C PRO A 147 19.52 21.82 20.38
N LEU A 148 19.66 21.34 19.14
CA LEU A 148 19.84 19.92 18.83
C LEU A 148 21.30 19.45 18.92
N ALA A 149 22.27 20.34 19.11
CA ALA A 149 23.70 20.03 18.96
C ALA A 149 24.21 18.87 19.83
N ASP A 150 23.64 18.69 21.03
CA ASP A 150 24.05 17.65 21.98
C ASP A 150 23.21 16.35 21.86
N MET A 151 22.25 16.28 20.93
CA MET A 151 21.37 15.12 20.71
C MET A 151 22.07 14.00 19.91
N THR A 152 23.23 13.55 20.39
CA THR A 152 24.07 12.53 19.74
C THR A 152 23.40 11.15 19.61
N GLY A 153 22.30 10.92 20.36
CA GLY A 153 21.45 9.74 20.27
C GLY A 153 20.46 9.76 19.10
N LEU A 154 20.28 10.91 18.43
CA LEU A 154 19.26 11.09 17.40
C LEU A 154 19.58 10.24 16.17
N THR A 155 18.62 9.38 15.79
CA THR A 155 18.72 8.49 14.62
C THR A 155 17.87 8.98 13.46
N VAL A 156 16.84 9.76 13.73
CA VAL A 156 15.94 10.32 12.73
C VAL A 156 15.74 11.81 13.01
N LEU A 157 16.09 12.64 12.02
CA LEU A 157 15.80 14.06 12.00
C LEU A 157 15.03 14.41 10.73
N ILE A 158 13.81 14.90 10.90
CA ILE A 158 12.95 15.35 9.80
C ILE A 158 12.60 16.82 10.03
N MET A 159 13.13 17.69 9.17
CA MET A 159 13.01 19.15 9.32
C MET A 159 12.72 19.84 7.99
N ARG A 160 11.85 19.23 7.19
CA ARG A 160 11.42 19.78 5.90
C ARG A 160 10.71 21.12 6.08
N ASN A 161 10.96 22.06 5.15
CA ASN A 161 10.38 23.41 5.19
C ASN A 161 10.70 24.11 6.53
N VAL A 162 11.94 23.99 6.98
CA VAL A 162 12.49 24.73 8.12
C VAL A 162 13.74 25.45 7.59
N PRO A 163 13.61 26.70 7.09
CA PRO A 163 14.61 27.35 6.25
C PRO A 163 15.81 27.93 7.05
N VAL A 164 16.47 27.10 7.85
CA VAL A 164 17.57 27.49 8.76
C VAL A 164 18.96 27.17 8.23
N LEU A 165 19.09 26.22 7.28
CA LEU A 165 20.39 25.72 6.82
C LEU A 165 21.11 26.64 5.82
N ALA A 166 20.51 27.79 5.49
CA ALA A 166 21.23 28.86 4.78
C ALA A 166 22.33 29.50 5.67
N ASP A 167 22.15 29.50 6.99
CA ASP A 167 23.15 29.98 7.97
C ASP A 167 24.23 28.92 8.23
N ALA A 168 25.50 29.33 8.24
CA ALA A 168 26.62 28.42 8.43
C ALA A 168 26.72 27.81 9.83
N GLY A 169 26.35 28.56 10.87
CA GLY A 169 26.40 28.06 12.25
C GLY A 169 25.24 27.10 12.56
N GLU A 170 24.13 27.18 11.84
CA GLU A 170 23.04 26.19 11.94
C GLU A 170 23.45 24.85 11.30
N ARG A 171 24.20 24.91 10.20
CA ARG A 171 24.72 23.74 9.49
C ARG A 171 25.61 22.86 10.37
N GLU A 172 26.54 23.46 11.12
CA GLU A 172 27.51 22.74 11.98
C GLU A 172 26.84 21.78 12.98
N VAL A 173 25.58 22.03 13.36
CA VAL A 173 24.79 21.15 14.21
C VAL A 173 24.69 19.74 13.63
N LEU A 174 24.49 19.61 12.31
CA LEU A 174 24.31 18.31 11.65
C LEU A 174 25.53 17.40 11.80
N SER A 175 26.73 17.97 11.90
CA SER A 175 27.98 17.21 12.11
C SER A 175 28.09 16.60 13.51
N GLY A 176 27.40 17.18 14.50
CA GLY A 176 27.33 16.63 15.87
C GLY A 176 26.35 15.45 16.01
N LEU A 177 25.45 15.26 15.05
CA LEU A 177 24.42 14.21 15.07
C LEU A 177 24.95 12.89 14.49
N THR A 178 25.86 12.26 15.24
CA THR A 178 26.70 11.14 14.77
C THR A 178 26.00 9.79 14.65
N ARG A 179 24.66 9.72 14.78
CA ARG A 179 23.89 8.47 14.71
C ARG A 179 22.73 8.52 13.73
N LEU A 180 22.63 9.59 12.94
CA LEU A 180 21.56 9.75 11.98
C LEU A 180 21.56 8.63 10.93
N LYS A 181 20.43 7.94 10.84
CA LYS A 181 20.12 6.95 9.81
C LYS A 181 19.18 7.52 8.76
N ARG A 182 18.27 8.41 9.18
CA ARG A 182 17.35 9.15 8.30
C ARG A 182 17.53 10.65 8.52
N LEU A 183 17.85 11.36 7.44
CA LEU A 183 17.94 12.82 7.44
C LEU A 183 17.05 13.38 6.32
N ASN A 184 16.06 14.18 6.69
CA ASN A 184 15.26 14.94 5.75
C ASN A 184 15.42 16.44 6.00
N VAL A 185 16.13 17.09 5.10
CA VAL A 185 16.40 18.53 5.11
C VAL A 185 15.85 19.19 3.85
N ARG A 186 14.77 18.65 3.26
CA ARG A 186 14.13 19.22 2.08
C ARG A 186 13.70 20.67 2.33
N ASN A 187 14.02 21.56 1.40
CA ASN A 187 13.68 22.98 1.47
C ASN A 187 14.05 23.61 2.83
N THR A 188 15.31 23.47 3.21
CA THR A 188 15.87 24.07 4.44
C THR A 188 16.88 25.19 4.13
N GLY A 189 17.16 25.42 2.85
CA GLY A 189 18.15 26.39 2.40
C GLY A 189 19.59 25.87 2.42
N LEU A 190 19.79 24.54 2.50
CA LEU A 190 21.11 23.93 2.44
C LEU A 190 21.78 24.27 1.08
N PRO A 191 22.91 24.98 1.05
CA PRO A 191 23.50 25.44 -0.21
C PRO A 191 24.44 24.41 -0.86
N SER A 192 24.89 23.40 -0.11
CA SER A 192 25.90 22.45 -0.55
C SER A 192 25.81 21.15 0.25
N VAL A 193 26.21 20.05 -0.38
CA VAL A 193 26.26 18.70 0.23
C VAL A 193 27.58 18.41 0.95
N GLU A 194 28.60 19.28 0.79
CA GLU A 194 29.96 19.07 1.31
C GLU A 194 29.99 18.75 2.82
N LEU A 195 29.13 19.42 3.59
CA LEU A 195 29.02 19.22 5.04
C LEU A 195 28.53 17.82 5.44
N LEU A 196 27.81 17.14 4.54
CA LEU A 196 27.26 15.81 4.79
C LEU A 196 28.28 14.70 4.47
N LEU A 197 29.36 15.01 3.73
CA LEU A 197 30.35 14.03 3.29
C LEU A 197 31.00 13.26 4.46
N PRO A 198 31.43 13.90 5.57
CA PRO A 198 31.98 13.14 6.70
C PRO A 198 30.99 12.16 7.32
N GLY A 199 29.69 12.52 7.34
CA GLY A 199 28.63 11.64 7.80
C GLY A 199 28.43 10.46 6.85
N LEU A 200 28.40 10.71 5.54
CA LEU A 200 28.29 9.68 4.50
C LEU A 200 29.47 8.70 4.54
N GLU A 201 30.69 9.20 4.69
CA GLU A 201 31.91 8.40 4.88
C GLU A 201 31.85 7.54 6.14
N ALA A 202 31.26 8.07 7.22
CA ALA A 202 31.03 7.34 8.47
C ALA A 202 29.83 6.38 8.40
N GLY A 203 29.13 6.31 7.27
CA GLY A 203 27.97 5.45 7.06
C GLY A 203 26.69 5.93 7.73
N LEU A 204 26.52 7.24 7.89
CA LEU A 204 25.26 7.87 8.28
C LEU A 204 24.29 7.96 7.08
N TYR A 205 23.03 8.24 7.37
CA TYR A 205 21.96 8.49 6.39
C TYR A 205 21.58 7.29 5.48
N ARG A 206 22.04 6.08 5.81
CA ARG A 206 21.86 4.87 4.99
C ARG A 206 20.41 4.47 4.77
N GLU A 207 19.52 4.76 5.71
CA GLU A 207 18.10 4.44 5.56
C GLU A 207 17.39 5.49 4.70
N GLN A 208 17.73 6.78 4.86
CA GLN A 208 17.11 7.86 4.08
C GLN A 208 17.95 9.15 4.08
N LEU A 209 18.06 9.77 2.90
CA LEU A 209 18.62 11.11 2.72
C LEU A 209 17.77 11.91 1.71
N ASP A 210 17.02 12.89 2.20
CA ASP A 210 16.19 13.80 1.38
C ASP A 210 16.71 15.23 1.43
N LEU A 211 17.23 15.66 0.29
CA LEU A 211 17.88 16.96 0.07
C LEU A 211 17.14 17.83 -0.94
N ARG A 212 15.96 17.41 -1.40
CA ARG A 212 15.22 18.12 -2.46
C ARG A 212 14.92 19.58 -2.10
N GLU A 213 14.66 20.40 -3.11
CA GLU A 213 14.23 21.80 -2.95
C GLU A 213 15.21 22.67 -2.15
N ASN A 214 16.46 22.23 -2.04
CA ASN A 214 17.57 23.04 -1.57
C ASN A 214 18.33 23.63 -2.77
N PRO A 215 18.97 24.80 -2.63
CA PRO A 215 19.76 25.42 -3.68
C PRO A 215 21.15 24.76 -3.81
N LEU A 216 21.18 23.45 -4.08
CA LEU A 216 22.41 22.67 -4.22
C LEU A 216 23.00 22.80 -5.63
N ASP A 217 24.31 22.98 -5.74
CA ASP A 217 25.05 23.03 -7.01
C ASP A 217 26.19 22.00 -7.11
N ASP A 218 26.38 21.17 -6.08
CA ASP A 218 27.50 20.24 -5.90
C ASP A 218 27.06 18.79 -5.64
N THR A 219 25.84 18.45 -6.08
CA THR A 219 25.19 17.17 -5.79
C THR A 219 25.93 15.95 -6.35
N GLU A 220 26.80 16.12 -7.35
CA GLU A 220 27.68 15.10 -7.90
C GLU A 220 28.64 14.49 -6.86
N LEU A 221 28.95 15.22 -5.79
CA LEU A 221 29.77 14.71 -4.68
C LEU A 221 29.12 13.54 -3.95
N LEU A 222 27.81 13.34 -4.12
CA LEU A 222 27.06 12.25 -3.51
C LEU A 222 27.12 10.95 -4.30
N GLU A 223 27.56 10.98 -5.57
CA GLU A 223 27.60 9.81 -6.46
C GLU A 223 28.23 8.55 -5.85
N PRO A 224 29.36 8.63 -5.11
CA PRO A 224 30.00 7.45 -4.52
C PRO A 224 29.16 6.76 -3.43
N TYR A 225 28.18 7.45 -2.86
CA TYR A 225 27.43 6.98 -1.69
C TYR A 225 26.00 6.55 -2.03
N LEU A 226 25.52 6.84 -3.24
CA LEU A 226 24.11 6.63 -3.61
C LEU A 226 23.66 5.17 -3.57
N GLU A 227 24.57 4.22 -3.81
CA GLU A 227 24.25 2.79 -3.80
C GLU A 227 23.99 2.25 -2.39
N ASP A 228 24.51 2.94 -1.38
CA ASP A 228 24.39 2.55 0.02
C ASP A 228 23.24 3.27 0.76
N ILE A 229 22.55 4.21 0.10
CA ILE A 229 21.41 4.93 0.66
C ILE A 229 20.14 4.27 0.13
N GLU A 230 19.39 3.61 1.01
CA GLU A 230 18.16 2.88 0.64
C GLU A 230 17.10 3.79 0.00
N ASP A 231 17.00 5.04 0.46
CA ASP A 231 16.06 6.06 -0.03
C ASP A 231 16.74 7.42 -0.21
N TYR A 232 17.29 7.62 -1.41
CA TYR A 232 17.95 8.85 -1.78
C TYR A 232 17.06 9.73 -2.67
N ALA A 233 16.87 10.98 -2.27
CA ALA A 233 16.18 11.99 -3.06
C ALA A 233 16.91 13.34 -3.00
N ALA A 234 17.63 13.73 -4.06
CA ALA A 234 18.33 15.03 -4.11
C ALA A 234 18.15 15.81 -5.42
N GLY A 235 17.12 15.51 -6.23
CA GLY A 235 16.91 16.23 -7.49
C GLY A 235 17.98 16.01 -8.57
N ILE A 236 18.90 15.04 -8.41
CA ILE A 236 19.85 14.63 -9.46
C ILE A 236 19.18 13.66 -10.44
N PRO A 237 19.10 13.95 -11.76
CA PRO A 237 18.26 13.18 -12.70
C PRO A 237 18.92 12.11 -13.59
N SER A 238 20.19 11.68 -13.46
CA SER A 238 20.77 10.80 -14.51
C SER A 238 20.57 9.29 -14.26
N ARG A 239 21.21 8.70 -13.25
CA ARG A 239 21.26 7.22 -13.09
C ARG A 239 19.96 6.58 -12.60
N ASN A 240 19.15 7.30 -11.83
CA ASN A 240 17.85 6.82 -11.34
C ASN A 240 16.73 6.98 -12.39
N LEU A 241 16.88 7.93 -13.33
CA LEU A 241 15.92 8.08 -14.42
C LEU A 241 16.04 6.91 -15.40
N ASP A 242 17.25 6.53 -15.81
CA ASP A 242 17.46 5.39 -16.72
C ASP A 242 16.86 4.10 -16.14
N ARG A 243 17.12 3.79 -14.85
CA ARG A 243 16.54 2.63 -14.16
C ARG A 243 15.02 2.70 -14.02
N TYR A 244 14.46 3.90 -13.88
CA TYR A 244 13.01 4.08 -13.85
C TYR A 244 12.40 3.88 -15.24
N GLN A 245 13.06 4.35 -16.30
CA GLN A 245 12.63 4.11 -17.68
C GLN A 245 12.71 2.63 -18.03
N GLU A 246 13.75 1.91 -17.63
CA GLU A 246 13.85 0.45 -17.78
C GLU A 246 12.67 -0.27 -17.10
N TYR A 247 12.31 0.17 -15.89
CA TYR A 247 11.15 -0.34 -15.17
C TYR A 247 9.82 -0.03 -15.90
N LEU A 248 9.64 1.17 -16.43
CA LEU A 248 8.44 1.54 -17.18
C LEU A 248 8.35 0.73 -18.48
N ALA A 249 9.46 0.59 -19.21
CA ALA A 249 9.54 -0.14 -20.46
C ALA A 249 9.18 -1.62 -20.31
N LEU A 250 9.44 -2.22 -19.13
CA LEU A 250 9.03 -3.59 -18.81
C LEU A 250 7.51 -3.79 -18.81
N PHE A 251 6.75 -2.74 -18.48
CA PHE A 251 5.30 -2.77 -18.40
C PHE A 251 4.63 -1.95 -19.51
N ASP A 252 5.37 -1.56 -20.54
CA ASP A 252 4.79 -0.96 -21.74
C ASP A 252 3.93 -2.02 -22.46
N PRO A 253 2.61 -1.82 -22.57
CA PRO A 253 1.73 -2.79 -23.21
C PRO A 253 1.92 -2.87 -24.73
N GLN A 254 2.73 -1.99 -25.34
CA GLN A 254 3.10 -2.04 -26.76
C GLN A 254 4.36 -2.89 -27.02
N GLN A 255 4.97 -3.45 -25.97
CA GLN A 255 6.17 -4.27 -26.05
C GLN A 255 5.89 -5.67 -25.51
N LEU A 256 6.50 -6.68 -26.16
CA LEU A 256 6.45 -8.08 -25.73
C LEU A 256 7.83 -8.50 -25.24
N HIS A 257 7.89 -8.98 -24.00
CA HIS A 257 9.15 -9.34 -23.33
C HIS A 257 9.25 -10.85 -23.15
N ARG A 258 10.41 -11.46 -23.42
CA ARG A 258 10.63 -12.89 -23.22
C ARG A 258 11.42 -13.16 -21.95
N PHE A 259 10.96 -14.12 -21.17
CA PHE A 259 11.66 -14.63 -20.00
C PHE A 259 11.80 -16.15 -20.11
N THR A 260 13.04 -16.62 -20.21
CA THR A 260 13.36 -18.05 -20.26
C THR A 260 14.10 -18.44 -18.99
N LEU A 261 13.63 -19.48 -18.29
CA LEU A 261 14.32 -20.03 -17.13
C LEU A 261 15.02 -21.34 -17.50
N ARG A 262 16.32 -21.43 -17.20
CA ARG A 262 17.07 -22.69 -17.26
C ARG A 262 17.00 -23.39 -15.93
N VAL A 263 16.53 -24.64 -15.93
CA VAL A 263 16.27 -25.39 -14.69
C VAL A 263 16.80 -26.81 -14.86
N ASP A 264 17.60 -27.28 -13.91
CA ASP A 264 18.01 -28.69 -13.86
C ASP A 264 16.79 -29.62 -13.73
N ARG A 265 16.81 -30.74 -14.47
CA ARG A 265 15.74 -31.76 -14.42
C ARG A 265 15.41 -32.20 -12.99
N ALA A 266 16.40 -32.39 -12.12
CA ALA A 266 16.16 -32.80 -10.75
C ALA A 266 15.41 -31.73 -9.93
N GLU A 267 15.74 -30.46 -10.12
CA GLU A 267 15.06 -29.33 -9.45
C GLU A 267 13.62 -29.18 -9.96
N TRP A 268 13.40 -29.36 -11.26
CA TRP A 268 12.06 -29.36 -11.86
C TRP A 268 11.18 -30.50 -11.34
N ASP A 269 11.70 -31.74 -11.32
CA ASP A 269 10.96 -32.90 -10.83
C ASP A 269 10.68 -32.79 -9.32
N ALA A 270 11.62 -32.24 -8.55
CA ALA A 270 11.46 -31.98 -7.13
C ALA A 270 10.37 -30.94 -6.86
N MET A 271 10.29 -29.87 -7.68
CA MET A 271 9.18 -28.92 -7.62
C MET A 271 7.84 -29.62 -7.83
N ASN A 272 7.71 -30.38 -8.91
CA ASN A 272 6.44 -31.01 -9.25
C ASN A 272 6.02 -32.03 -8.18
N SER A 273 6.97 -32.83 -7.68
CA SER A 273 6.73 -33.79 -6.60
C SER A 273 6.31 -33.09 -5.29
N HIS A 274 6.98 -32.01 -4.92
CA HIS A 274 6.59 -31.19 -3.75
C HIS A 274 5.17 -30.66 -3.89
N LEU A 275 4.76 -30.23 -5.09
CA LEU A 275 3.41 -29.72 -5.32
C LEU A 275 2.35 -30.85 -5.23
N VAL A 276 2.68 -32.08 -5.64
CA VAL A 276 1.82 -33.26 -5.44
C VAL A 276 1.66 -33.57 -3.95
N GLU A 277 2.77 -33.75 -3.22
CA GLU A 277 2.75 -34.06 -1.79
C GLU A 277 2.00 -32.99 -0.99
N TYR A 278 2.29 -31.71 -1.24
CA TYR A 278 1.60 -30.60 -0.59
C TYR A 278 0.12 -30.52 -0.96
N THR A 279 -0.29 -31.03 -2.12
CA THR A 279 -1.72 -31.11 -2.49
C THR A 279 -2.44 -32.12 -1.60
N ASP A 280 -1.83 -33.29 -1.38
CA ASP A 280 -2.40 -34.36 -0.57
C ASP A 280 -2.51 -33.99 0.90
N ASP A 281 -1.54 -33.21 1.41
CA ASP A 281 -1.51 -32.82 2.83
C ASP A 281 -2.39 -31.61 3.18
N VAL A 282 -2.72 -30.72 2.22
CA VAL A 282 -3.10 -29.32 2.54
C VAL A 282 -4.29 -28.72 1.75
N ASP A 283 -5.45 -29.39 1.77
CA ASP A 283 -6.70 -29.00 1.08
C ASP A 283 -6.65 -29.01 -0.47
N GLY A 284 -5.75 -29.77 -1.09
CA GLY A 284 -5.96 -30.24 -2.46
C GLY A 284 -5.78 -29.24 -3.60
N ARG A 285 -4.92 -28.20 -3.48
CA ARG A 285 -4.76 -27.18 -4.55
C ARG A 285 -3.32 -26.81 -4.95
N GLY A 286 -2.31 -27.63 -4.63
CA GLY A 286 -0.92 -27.42 -5.06
C GLY A 286 -0.29 -26.11 -4.58
N ARG A 287 -0.69 -25.59 -3.41
CA ARG A 287 -0.41 -24.20 -3.00
C ARG A 287 0.86 -24.01 -2.16
N SER A 288 2.05 -24.12 -2.76
CA SER A 288 3.32 -23.91 -2.03
C SER A 288 3.82 -22.45 -2.01
N GLY A 289 4.49 -22.07 -0.91
CA GLY A 289 5.25 -20.82 -0.76
C GLY A 289 6.71 -20.93 -1.18
N ARG A 290 7.22 -22.15 -1.38
CA ARG A 290 8.62 -22.47 -1.68
C ARG A 290 9.04 -21.91 -3.05
N TYR A 291 10.26 -21.40 -3.12
CA TYR A 291 10.95 -21.04 -4.36
C TYR A 291 11.91 -22.16 -4.75
N TRP A 292 12.02 -22.40 -6.05
CA TRP A 292 12.90 -23.36 -6.69
C TRP A 292 13.95 -22.62 -7.52
N ARG A 293 15.11 -23.23 -7.69
CA ARG A 293 16.25 -22.63 -8.39
C ARG A 293 16.09 -22.75 -9.90
N ALA A 294 16.36 -21.64 -10.59
CA ALA A 294 16.71 -21.64 -12.00
C ALA A 294 18.17 -21.18 -12.09
N ASP A 295 19.01 -21.96 -12.77
CA ASP A 295 20.43 -21.65 -12.94
C ASP A 295 20.61 -20.32 -13.67
N GLU A 296 19.75 -20.04 -14.65
CA GLU A 296 19.70 -18.76 -15.33
C GLU A 296 18.25 -18.30 -15.56
N LEU A 297 18.03 -17.01 -15.38
CA LEU A 297 16.91 -16.27 -15.95
C LEU A 297 17.45 -15.44 -17.11
N ILE A 298 16.96 -15.71 -18.31
CA ILE A 298 17.29 -14.97 -19.53
C ILE A 298 16.10 -14.06 -19.85
N TYR A 299 16.33 -12.75 -19.87
CA TYR A 299 15.38 -11.76 -20.33
C TYR A 299 15.80 -11.23 -21.70
N GLU A 300 14.84 -11.09 -22.60
CA GLU A 300 15.00 -10.45 -23.92
C GLU A 300 13.81 -9.53 -24.18
N GLY A 301 14.06 -8.26 -24.45
CA GLY A 301 13.00 -7.28 -24.70
C GLY A 301 13.54 -5.88 -24.92
N SER A 302 12.73 -4.86 -24.61
CA SER A 302 13.08 -3.46 -24.83
C SER A 302 14.30 -2.97 -24.06
N ASN A 303 14.64 -3.61 -22.93
CA ASN A 303 15.86 -3.32 -22.16
C ASN A 303 17.08 -4.15 -22.64
N GLY A 304 17.01 -4.76 -23.83
CA GLY A 304 18.05 -5.62 -24.37
C GLY A 304 18.06 -7.02 -23.74
N ARG A 305 19.14 -7.77 -23.97
CA ARG A 305 19.30 -9.11 -23.40
C ARG A 305 20.01 -9.06 -22.06
N VAL A 306 19.40 -9.62 -21.02
CA VAL A 306 19.95 -9.68 -19.65
C VAL A 306 19.93 -11.13 -19.17
N VAL A 307 21.03 -11.59 -18.58
CA VAL A 307 21.11 -12.92 -17.94
C VAL A 307 21.32 -12.72 -16.45
N VAL A 308 20.49 -13.36 -15.64
CA VAL A 308 20.58 -13.37 -14.18
C VAL A 308 20.80 -14.79 -13.72
N GLU A 309 21.99 -15.07 -13.19
CA GLU A 309 22.32 -16.38 -12.62
C GLU A 309 21.55 -16.62 -11.31
N ASP A 310 21.19 -17.86 -11.02
CA ASP A 310 20.51 -18.29 -9.80
C ASP A 310 19.26 -17.46 -9.45
N ALA A 311 18.30 -17.45 -10.37
CA ALA A 311 16.99 -16.89 -10.08
C ALA A 311 16.14 -17.90 -9.29
N GLY A 312 15.20 -17.39 -8.49
CA GLY A 312 14.19 -18.22 -7.86
C GLY A 312 12.87 -18.13 -8.62
N PHE A 313 12.18 -19.25 -8.81
CA PHE A 313 10.82 -19.25 -9.35
C PHE A 313 9.86 -20.08 -8.51
N ARG A 314 8.56 -19.82 -8.64
CA ARG A 314 7.50 -20.67 -8.06
C ARG A 314 6.17 -20.45 -8.76
N THR A 315 5.28 -21.42 -8.64
CA THR A 315 3.88 -21.23 -9.05
C THR A 315 3.14 -20.25 -8.13
N ARG A 316 2.08 -19.61 -8.61
CA ARG A 316 1.17 -18.72 -7.83
C ARG A 316 -0.29 -18.97 -8.22
N GLY A 317 -1.21 -18.25 -7.57
CA GLY A 317 -2.65 -18.35 -7.84
C GLY A 317 -3.43 -19.05 -6.73
N ASN A 318 -4.74 -18.79 -6.71
CA ASN A 318 -5.68 -19.40 -5.78
C ASN A 318 -6.26 -20.68 -6.41
N THR A 319 -7.08 -20.53 -7.44
CA THR A 319 -7.73 -21.61 -8.22
C THR A 319 -6.92 -22.04 -9.44
N THR A 320 -6.04 -21.17 -9.92
CA THR A 320 -5.22 -21.33 -11.14
C THR A 320 -3.86 -21.97 -10.89
N ARG A 321 -3.61 -22.44 -9.67
CA ARG A 321 -2.33 -23.06 -9.31
C ARG A 321 -2.37 -24.54 -9.66
N THR A 322 -1.75 -24.87 -10.77
CA THR A 322 -1.58 -26.21 -11.32
C THR A 322 -0.14 -26.69 -11.06
N ILE A 323 0.06 -28.00 -11.14
CA ILE A 323 1.39 -28.62 -11.11
C ILE A 323 1.96 -28.54 -12.54
N PRO A 324 3.11 -27.85 -12.75
CA PRO A 324 3.65 -27.62 -14.09
C PRO A 324 3.91 -28.86 -14.94
N GLU A 325 4.28 -30.00 -14.34
CA GLU A 325 4.35 -31.30 -15.00
C GLU A 325 3.73 -32.37 -14.09
N ASN A 326 2.67 -33.04 -14.56
CA ASN A 326 1.92 -33.98 -13.73
C ASN A 326 1.44 -35.20 -14.50
N PRO A 327 1.84 -36.44 -14.14
CA PRO A 327 2.81 -36.77 -13.07
C PRO A 327 4.22 -36.20 -13.32
N PRO A 328 5.05 -35.98 -12.28
CA PRO A 328 6.44 -35.56 -12.45
C PRO A 328 7.22 -36.50 -13.38
N GLY A 329 7.95 -35.95 -14.35
CA GLY A 329 8.71 -36.71 -15.36
C GLY A 329 7.87 -37.41 -16.44
N SER A 330 6.57 -37.11 -16.56
CA SER A 330 5.70 -37.70 -17.57
C SER A 330 5.82 -37.07 -18.96
N GLY A 331 6.35 -35.85 -19.06
CA GLY A 331 6.24 -34.99 -20.24
C GLY A 331 4.85 -34.37 -20.43
N GLU A 332 3.91 -34.54 -19.48
CA GLU A 332 2.59 -33.90 -19.50
C GLU A 332 2.63 -32.56 -18.78
N TYR A 333 2.85 -31.49 -19.56
CA TYR A 333 3.03 -30.14 -19.04
C TYR A 333 1.71 -29.36 -18.94
N HIS A 334 1.53 -28.68 -17.80
CA HIS A 334 0.38 -27.85 -17.49
C HIS A 334 0.80 -26.40 -17.24
N ARG A 335 -0.08 -25.48 -17.62
CA ARG A 335 0.14 -24.03 -17.46
C ARG A 335 -0.06 -23.61 -16.03
N ALA A 336 0.86 -22.83 -15.47
CA ALA A 336 0.76 -22.28 -14.13
C ALA A 336 1.04 -20.78 -14.14
N HIS A 337 0.46 -20.03 -13.19
CA HIS A 337 0.95 -18.67 -12.93
C HIS A 337 2.31 -18.75 -12.26
N PHE A 338 3.23 -17.85 -12.59
CA PHE A 338 4.58 -17.85 -12.01
C PHE A 338 4.89 -16.56 -11.24
N ASN A 339 5.84 -16.68 -10.33
CA ASN A 339 6.56 -15.57 -9.73
C ASN A 339 8.05 -15.85 -9.91
N ILE A 340 8.77 -14.93 -10.55
CA ILE A 340 10.22 -15.03 -10.74
C ILE A 340 10.88 -13.97 -9.88
N ALA A 341 11.73 -14.38 -8.95
CA ALA A 341 12.43 -13.53 -8.00
C ALA A 341 13.94 -13.61 -8.24
N VAL A 342 14.56 -12.46 -8.49
CA VAL A 342 16.02 -12.39 -8.69
C VAL A 342 16.77 -12.27 -7.37
N ASN A 343 16.08 -11.95 -6.28
CA ASN A 343 16.73 -11.64 -4.99
C ASN A 343 16.75 -12.81 -3.99
N ARG A 344 16.61 -14.05 -4.49
CA ARG A 344 16.53 -15.25 -3.63
C ARG A 344 17.94 -15.82 -3.41
N PRO A 345 18.41 -15.89 -2.15
CA PRO A 345 19.71 -16.45 -1.78
C PRO A 345 19.65 -17.96 -1.66
N LEU A 346 18.99 -18.63 -2.60
CA LEU A 346 18.82 -20.09 -2.59
C LEU A 346 20.18 -20.76 -2.29
N ASP A 347 20.20 -21.65 -1.31
CA ASP A 347 21.38 -22.41 -0.88
C ASP A 347 22.57 -21.59 -0.32
N LEU A 348 22.40 -20.29 -0.08
CA LEU A 348 23.42 -19.45 0.57
C LEU A 348 23.20 -19.35 2.08
N GLU A 349 24.31 -19.46 2.82
CA GLU A 349 24.31 -19.31 4.28
C GLU A 349 23.96 -17.88 4.70
N PRO A 350 22.93 -17.68 5.56
CA PRO A 350 22.57 -16.38 6.07
C PRO A 350 23.75 -15.65 6.75
N GLY A 351 23.90 -14.37 6.45
CA GLY A 351 24.92 -13.51 7.04
C GLY A 351 26.25 -13.45 6.27
N THR A 352 26.42 -14.25 5.21
CA THR A 352 27.54 -14.09 4.27
C THR A 352 27.37 -12.86 3.38
N GLU A 353 28.46 -12.33 2.84
CA GLU A 353 28.43 -11.20 1.90
C GLU A 353 27.62 -11.54 0.64
N GLU A 354 27.84 -12.72 0.07
CA GLU A 354 27.11 -13.21 -1.10
C GLU A 354 25.60 -13.35 -0.84
N TYR A 355 25.21 -13.81 0.36
CA TYR A 355 23.81 -13.83 0.78
C TYR A 355 23.19 -12.43 0.75
N GLN A 356 23.89 -11.42 1.28
CA GLN A 356 23.39 -10.05 1.29
C GLN A 356 23.31 -9.45 -0.11
N GLN A 357 24.38 -9.60 -0.91
CA GLN A 357 24.39 -9.19 -2.32
C GLN A 357 23.20 -9.80 -3.08
N ARG A 358 22.92 -11.09 -2.86
CA ARG A 358 21.78 -11.76 -3.49
C ARG A 358 20.44 -11.25 -2.98
N ARG A 359 20.28 -11.00 -1.68
CA ARG A 359 19.06 -10.40 -1.10
C ARG A 359 18.76 -9.01 -1.67
N ASP A 360 19.80 -8.29 -2.07
CA ASP A 360 19.72 -6.94 -2.60
C ASP A 360 19.77 -6.83 -4.12
N ARG A 361 19.87 -7.95 -4.83
CA ARG A 361 19.76 -7.97 -6.29
C ARG A 361 18.41 -7.43 -6.78
N ARG A 362 18.45 -6.72 -7.92
CA ARG A 362 17.29 -6.17 -8.64
C ARG A 362 17.46 -6.44 -10.13
N LEU A 363 16.35 -6.63 -10.83
CA LEU A 363 16.24 -6.64 -12.29
C LEU A 363 15.20 -5.59 -12.67
N PHE A 364 15.57 -4.58 -13.44
CA PHE A 364 14.71 -3.41 -13.76
C PHE A 364 14.10 -2.80 -12.50
N ASN A 365 14.97 -2.61 -11.50
CA ASN A 365 14.62 -2.15 -10.16
C ASN A 365 13.62 -3.05 -9.39
N LEU A 366 13.31 -4.27 -9.85
CA LEU A 366 12.38 -5.21 -9.21
C LEU A 366 13.15 -6.37 -8.54
N ARG A 367 12.74 -6.72 -7.31
CA ARG A 367 13.18 -7.97 -6.65
C ARG A 367 12.50 -9.20 -7.26
N ARG A 368 11.30 -9.01 -7.81
CA ARG A 368 10.43 -10.07 -8.32
C ARG A 368 9.41 -9.50 -9.32
N ILE A 369 9.11 -10.29 -10.35
CA ILE A 369 8.04 -10.04 -11.32
C ILE A 369 7.00 -11.16 -11.19
N GLY A 370 5.73 -10.79 -11.28
CA GLY A 370 4.63 -11.74 -11.32
C GLY A 370 4.16 -11.98 -12.75
N PHE A 371 3.80 -13.22 -13.06
CA PHE A 371 3.29 -13.63 -14.36
C PHE A 371 1.96 -14.33 -14.21
N LYS A 372 0.97 -13.88 -14.97
CA LYS A 372 -0.38 -14.44 -14.98
C LYS A 372 -0.75 -14.86 -16.40
N TYR A 373 -1.13 -16.12 -16.57
CA TYR A 373 -1.77 -16.56 -17.80
C TYR A 373 -3.23 -16.12 -17.75
N GLY A 374 -3.76 -15.57 -18.83
CA GLY A 374 -5.15 -15.18 -18.91
C GLY A 374 -6.04 -16.42 -18.98
N VAL A 375 -7.02 -16.51 -18.08
CA VAL A 375 -8.04 -17.56 -18.15
C VAL A 375 -9.04 -17.15 -19.24
N ALA A 376 -9.05 -17.89 -20.34
CA ALA A 376 -10.05 -17.73 -21.39
C ALA A 376 -11.34 -18.43 -20.93
N ASP A 377 -12.25 -17.69 -20.29
CA ASP A 377 -13.55 -18.24 -19.84
C ASP A 377 -14.48 -18.61 -21.01
N HIS A 378 -14.14 -18.20 -22.23
CA HIS A 378 -14.79 -18.62 -23.46
C HIS A 378 -13.72 -18.96 -24.50
N GLU A 379 -14.09 -19.59 -25.61
CA GLU A 379 -13.23 -20.17 -26.66
C GLU A 379 -12.12 -19.26 -27.26
N ASN A 380 -11.98 -18.01 -26.80
CA ASN A 380 -11.12 -16.96 -27.33
C ASN A 380 -10.00 -16.57 -26.36
N SER A 381 -8.85 -16.26 -26.92
CA SER A 381 -7.58 -15.97 -26.24
C SER A 381 -7.47 -14.59 -25.56
N ASP A 382 -8.57 -13.85 -25.44
CA ASP A 382 -8.58 -12.46 -25.02
C ASP A 382 -8.23 -12.24 -23.53
N GLY A 383 -8.16 -13.29 -22.69
CA GLY A 383 -8.04 -13.16 -21.24
C GLY A 383 -6.84 -12.32 -20.78
N VAL A 384 -5.66 -12.54 -21.38
CA VAL A 384 -4.45 -11.74 -21.08
C VAL A 384 -4.65 -10.27 -21.49
N ILE A 385 -5.23 -10.05 -22.67
CA ILE A 385 -5.44 -8.71 -23.24
C ILE A 385 -6.42 -7.92 -22.38
N ARG A 386 -7.54 -8.54 -21.97
CA ARG A 386 -8.55 -7.92 -21.11
C ARG A 386 -7.93 -7.45 -19.81
N GLU A 387 -7.09 -8.26 -19.20
CA GLU A 387 -6.48 -7.93 -17.93
C GLU A 387 -5.40 -6.84 -18.06
N VAL A 388 -4.54 -6.93 -19.07
CA VAL A 388 -3.55 -5.87 -19.36
C VAL A 388 -4.26 -4.55 -19.70
N TYR A 389 -5.30 -4.58 -20.52
CA TYR A 389 -6.12 -3.41 -20.85
C TYR A 389 -6.79 -2.82 -19.60
N ALA A 390 -7.44 -3.66 -18.79
CA ALA A 390 -8.14 -3.22 -17.59
C ALA A 390 -7.19 -2.57 -16.59
N GLN A 391 -6.02 -3.17 -16.41
CA GLN A 391 -5.00 -2.67 -15.51
C GLN A 391 -4.43 -1.32 -16.00
N ASN A 392 -4.18 -1.18 -17.29
CA ASN A 392 -3.71 0.10 -17.86
C ASN A 392 -4.80 1.18 -17.80
N LEU A 393 -6.07 0.86 -18.12
CA LEU A 393 -7.19 1.79 -17.98
C LEU A 393 -7.33 2.30 -16.53
N LEU A 394 -7.16 1.43 -15.54
CA LEU A 394 -7.17 1.84 -14.13
C LEU A 394 -6.05 2.84 -13.84
N ASN A 395 -4.82 2.56 -14.28
CA ASN A 395 -3.69 3.49 -14.12
C ASN A 395 -3.96 4.84 -14.84
N ASP A 396 -4.48 4.81 -16.07
CA ASP A 396 -4.80 6.01 -16.86
C ASP A 396 -5.95 6.82 -16.25
N ALA A 397 -6.88 6.17 -15.54
CA ALA A 397 -7.93 6.80 -14.76
C ALA A 397 -7.43 7.39 -13.42
N GLY A 398 -6.12 7.35 -13.15
CA GLY A 398 -5.51 7.83 -11.91
C GLY A 398 -5.71 6.89 -10.71
N VAL A 399 -6.08 5.63 -10.95
CA VAL A 399 -6.24 4.63 -9.88
C VAL A 399 -4.88 4.06 -9.53
N MET A 400 -4.58 4.02 -8.23
CA MET A 400 -3.34 3.41 -7.76
C MET A 400 -3.41 1.89 -7.85
N THR A 401 -2.63 1.29 -8.75
CA THR A 401 -2.61 -0.17 -8.91
C THR A 401 -1.32 -0.65 -9.58
N SER A 402 -1.17 -1.97 -9.75
CA SER A 402 -0.05 -2.60 -10.45
C SER A 402 0.11 -2.03 -11.86
N ARG A 403 1.35 -1.91 -12.34
CA ARG A 403 1.61 -1.82 -13.78
C ARG A 403 1.52 -3.22 -14.41
N ALA A 404 1.11 -3.28 -15.67
CA ALA A 404 0.99 -4.52 -16.40
C ALA A 404 1.44 -4.40 -17.86
N GLY A 405 2.21 -5.38 -18.31
CA GLY A 405 2.68 -5.51 -19.68
C GLY A 405 2.51 -6.93 -20.21
N LEU A 406 3.04 -7.17 -21.40
CA LEU A 406 2.98 -8.45 -22.08
C LEU A 406 4.31 -9.18 -21.94
N ALA A 407 4.26 -10.47 -21.64
CA ALA A 407 5.45 -11.31 -21.59
C ALA A 407 5.21 -12.68 -22.20
N ALA A 408 6.26 -13.30 -22.74
CA ALA A 408 6.32 -14.72 -23.00
C ALA A 408 7.18 -15.42 -21.94
N ILE A 409 6.71 -16.57 -21.46
CA ILE A 409 7.45 -17.40 -20.51
C ILE A 409 7.90 -18.68 -21.21
N GLY A 410 9.16 -19.06 -21.01
CA GLY A 410 9.70 -20.34 -21.43
C GLY A 410 10.53 -20.99 -20.34
N PHE A 411 10.68 -22.32 -20.43
CA PHE A 411 11.63 -23.08 -19.63
C PHE A 411 12.54 -23.90 -20.53
N GLU A 412 13.82 -23.94 -20.18
CA GLU A 412 14.81 -24.84 -20.75
C GLU A 412 15.18 -25.84 -19.64
N ILE A 413 14.62 -27.05 -19.69
CA ILE A 413 14.91 -28.08 -18.70
C ILE A 413 16.18 -28.81 -19.12
N LEU A 414 17.22 -28.72 -18.29
CA LEU A 414 18.53 -29.31 -18.54
C LEU A 414 18.49 -30.80 -18.17
N GLU A 415 18.60 -31.67 -19.16
CA GLU A 415 18.53 -33.11 -18.96
C GLU A 415 19.89 -33.70 -18.55
N PRO A 416 19.92 -34.80 -17.77
CA PRO A 416 21.17 -35.42 -17.32
C PRO A 416 22.09 -35.92 -18.46
N ASP A 417 21.53 -36.16 -19.65
CA ASP A 417 22.29 -36.58 -20.84
C ASP A 417 22.87 -35.41 -21.64
N GLY A 418 22.65 -34.17 -21.18
CA GLY A 418 23.12 -32.93 -21.80
C GLY A 418 22.16 -32.38 -22.88
N SER A 419 21.03 -33.04 -23.13
CA SER A 419 19.96 -32.47 -23.96
C SER A 419 19.16 -31.41 -23.19
N VAL A 420 18.37 -30.61 -23.91
CA VAL A 420 17.50 -29.58 -23.32
C VAL A 420 16.07 -29.82 -23.78
N THR A 421 15.15 -29.91 -22.83
CA THR A 421 13.72 -29.92 -23.12
C THR A 421 13.19 -28.49 -23.06
N GLU A 422 12.84 -27.93 -24.22
CA GLU A 422 12.25 -26.59 -24.33
C GLU A 422 10.74 -26.63 -24.11
N LEU A 423 10.26 -25.82 -23.17
CA LEU A 423 8.86 -25.66 -22.84
C LEU A 423 8.43 -24.22 -23.10
N ASP A 424 7.67 -24.01 -24.17
CA ASP A 424 7.04 -22.72 -24.44
C ASP A 424 5.71 -22.62 -23.68
N TYR A 425 5.68 -21.73 -22.69
CA TYR A 425 4.45 -21.40 -21.98
C TYR A 425 3.70 -20.24 -22.67
N GLY A 426 4.16 -19.66 -23.77
CA GLY A 426 3.41 -18.66 -24.51
C GLY A 426 3.15 -17.37 -23.72
N MET A 427 2.07 -16.66 -24.05
CA MET A 427 1.81 -15.30 -23.55
C MET A 427 1.21 -15.23 -22.14
N TYR A 428 1.75 -14.31 -21.35
CA TYR A 428 1.38 -13.95 -19.99
C TYR A 428 1.22 -12.43 -19.88
N MET A 429 0.40 -12.01 -18.92
CA MET A 429 0.53 -10.68 -18.32
C MET A 429 1.73 -10.70 -17.37
N SER A 430 2.70 -9.82 -17.59
CA SER A 430 3.65 -9.43 -16.55
C SER A 430 3.02 -8.33 -15.70
N PHE A 431 3.20 -8.37 -14.38
CA PHE A 431 2.67 -7.32 -13.51
C PHE A 431 3.57 -7.01 -12.33
N GLU A 432 3.56 -5.74 -11.92
CA GLU A 432 4.27 -5.27 -10.74
C GLU A 432 3.59 -5.80 -9.47
N PRO A 433 4.30 -6.52 -8.58
CA PRO A 433 3.72 -6.95 -7.32
C PRO A 433 3.53 -5.78 -6.34
N ILE A 434 2.30 -5.57 -5.85
CA ILE A 434 2.00 -4.61 -4.77
C ILE A 434 2.62 -5.11 -3.45
N ASN A 435 3.66 -4.43 -2.98
CA ASN A 435 4.45 -4.72 -1.77
C ASN A 435 5.23 -3.47 -1.32
N LYS A 436 6.10 -3.58 -0.31
CA LYS A 436 7.02 -2.51 0.12
C LYS A 436 7.73 -1.77 -1.04
N ASN A 437 8.26 -2.49 -2.03
CA ASN A 437 8.93 -1.84 -3.17
C ASN A 437 7.95 -1.11 -4.12
N PHE A 438 6.69 -1.54 -4.20
CA PHE A 438 5.66 -0.82 -4.95
C PHE A 438 5.42 0.54 -4.30
N LEU A 439 5.31 0.57 -2.96
CA LEU A 439 5.17 1.78 -2.17
C LEU A 439 6.41 2.67 -2.34
N ASN A 440 7.62 2.11 -2.21
CA ASN A 440 8.88 2.84 -2.37
C ASN A 440 8.99 3.57 -3.70
N ARG A 441 8.64 2.91 -4.81
CA ARG A 441 8.74 3.53 -6.14
C ARG A 441 7.80 4.70 -6.33
N ARG A 442 6.68 4.72 -5.61
CA ARG A 442 5.66 5.77 -5.73
C ARG A 442 5.87 6.88 -4.70
N TRP A 443 6.30 6.51 -3.51
CA TRP A 443 6.24 7.39 -2.35
C TRP A 443 7.54 7.46 -1.52
N GLY A 444 8.53 6.61 -1.79
CA GLY A 444 9.79 6.52 -1.03
C GLY A 444 9.70 5.52 0.14
N THR A 445 10.83 5.24 0.78
CA THR A 445 10.91 4.18 1.80
C THR A 445 10.24 4.54 3.11
N ALA A 446 10.00 5.82 3.37
CA ALA A 446 9.24 6.26 4.53
C ALA A 446 7.79 5.71 4.56
N PHE A 447 7.31 5.17 3.44
CA PHE A 447 5.99 4.53 3.32
C PHE A 447 6.04 3.00 3.59
N ASN A 448 7.22 2.40 3.77
CA ASN A 448 7.34 0.96 4.07
C ASN A 448 6.78 0.55 5.41
N ASP A 449 6.68 1.51 6.33
CA ASP A 449 6.31 1.30 7.71
C ASP A 449 4.78 1.31 7.87
N GLY A 450 3.99 1.75 6.88
CA GLY A 450 2.52 1.64 6.88
C GLY A 450 2.00 0.21 6.67
N ASP A 451 0.76 -0.09 7.07
CA ASP A 451 0.18 -1.43 6.94
C ASP A 451 -0.45 -1.68 5.57
N LEU A 452 0.02 -2.71 4.87
CA LEU A 452 -0.47 -3.14 3.56
C LEU A 452 -1.21 -4.47 3.70
N TYR A 453 -2.51 -4.46 3.51
CA TYR A 453 -3.35 -5.66 3.51
C TYR A 453 -3.70 -6.06 2.09
N LYS A 454 -3.43 -7.32 1.76
CA LYS A 454 -4.03 -7.96 0.58
C LYS A 454 -5.38 -8.52 0.96
N ASN A 455 -6.44 -8.01 0.36
CA ASN A 455 -7.79 -8.40 0.69
C ASN A 455 -8.29 -9.50 -0.26
N LEU A 456 -8.84 -10.54 0.36
CA LEU A 456 -9.09 -11.84 -0.24
C LEU A 456 -10.44 -12.40 0.23
N TRP A 457 -11.03 -13.26 -0.58
CA TRP A 457 -11.98 -14.25 -0.08
C TRP A 457 -11.22 -15.49 0.41
N GLN A 458 -11.32 -15.82 1.70
CA GLN A 458 -10.72 -17.02 2.29
C GLN A 458 -11.71 -17.81 3.15
N GLY A 459 -11.27 -18.93 3.73
CA GLY A 459 -12.11 -19.81 4.55
C GLY A 459 -12.74 -19.14 5.79
N GLY A 460 -12.29 -17.95 6.18
CA GLY A 460 -12.89 -17.13 7.23
C GLY A 460 -14.04 -16.22 6.76
N GLY A 461 -14.26 -16.08 5.46
CA GLY A 461 -15.22 -15.15 4.85
C GLY A 461 -14.56 -14.10 3.95
N PRO A 462 -15.34 -13.20 3.33
CA PRO A 462 -14.82 -12.11 2.52
C PRO A 462 -14.26 -10.94 3.34
N ALA A 463 -13.39 -10.14 2.72
CA ALA A 463 -12.90 -8.87 3.27
C ALA A 463 -13.90 -7.73 2.96
N THR A 464 -14.99 -7.64 3.75
CA THR A 464 -16.13 -6.74 3.50
C THR A 464 -15.94 -5.29 3.92
N LEU A 465 -14.95 -4.99 4.77
CA LEU A 465 -14.81 -3.74 5.56
C LEU A 465 -15.99 -3.47 6.51
N ALA A 466 -16.77 -4.49 6.87
CA ALA A 466 -17.85 -4.39 7.84
C ALA A 466 -17.38 -4.85 9.25
N PRO A 467 -18.01 -4.35 10.33
CA PRO A 467 -17.78 -4.89 11.66
C PRO A 467 -18.19 -6.37 11.69
N ASP A 468 -17.26 -7.25 12.05
CA ASP A 468 -17.53 -8.68 12.25
C ASP A 468 -17.02 -9.09 13.64
N ALA A 469 -17.90 -9.71 14.43
CA ALA A 469 -17.59 -10.17 15.79
C ALA A 469 -16.46 -11.22 15.84
N ASN A 470 -16.12 -11.85 14.71
CA ASN A 470 -14.98 -12.74 14.59
C ASN A 470 -13.66 -12.02 14.31
N LEU A 471 -13.67 -10.72 13.96
CA LEU A 471 -12.43 -9.95 13.78
C LEU A 471 -11.59 -10.00 15.06
N GLU A 472 -12.21 -9.95 16.25
CA GLU A 472 -11.51 -9.89 17.55
C GLU A 472 -11.05 -11.25 18.11
N ARG A 473 -11.30 -12.36 17.42
CA ARG A 473 -10.99 -13.70 17.95
C ARG A 473 -9.60 -14.17 17.53
N ASP A 474 -8.83 -14.64 18.50
CA ASP A 474 -7.58 -15.38 18.26
C ASP A 474 -7.88 -16.65 17.43
N GLY A 475 -7.09 -16.89 16.39
CA GLY A 475 -7.31 -17.96 15.41
C GLY A 475 -8.38 -17.67 14.34
N SER A 476 -8.91 -16.43 14.23
CA SER A 476 -9.78 -16.07 13.11
C SER A 476 -9.03 -16.17 11.78
N ARG A 477 -9.70 -16.68 10.75
CA ARG A 477 -9.21 -16.66 9.35
C ARG A 477 -9.54 -15.33 8.65
N LEU A 478 -9.84 -14.27 9.41
CA LEU A 478 -10.21 -12.96 8.86
C LEU A 478 -8.99 -12.06 8.72
N ILE A 479 -8.26 -11.73 9.79
CA ILE A 479 -7.11 -10.82 9.73
C ILE A 479 -5.85 -11.53 10.23
N GLY A 480 -4.74 -11.38 9.51
CA GLY A 480 -3.43 -11.85 9.97
C GLY A 480 -2.37 -11.87 8.87
N VAL A 481 -1.29 -12.61 9.13
CA VAL A 481 -0.23 -12.88 8.14
C VAL A 481 -0.38 -14.30 7.60
N LYS A 482 -0.40 -14.46 6.28
CA LYS A 482 -0.48 -15.78 5.66
C LYS A 482 0.72 -16.67 6.03
N ASP A 483 0.41 -17.90 6.43
CA ASP A 483 1.38 -18.95 6.75
C ASP A 483 1.09 -20.19 5.89
N TRP A 484 2.09 -20.58 5.09
CA TRP A 484 1.99 -21.73 4.18
C TRP A 484 2.13 -23.08 4.90
N GLU A 485 2.90 -23.16 5.97
CA GLU A 485 3.11 -24.41 6.71
C GLU A 485 1.86 -24.80 7.48
N ARG A 486 1.16 -23.81 8.03
CA ARG A 486 -0.08 -24.01 8.79
C ARG A 486 -1.36 -23.94 7.95
N ASN A 487 -1.25 -23.74 6.63
CA ASN A 487 -2.39 -23.46 5.75
C ASN A 487 -3.30 -22.33 6.27
N TYR A 488 -2.69 -21.32 6.89
CA TYR A 488 -3.40 -20.18 7.43
C TYR A 488 -3.42 -19.05 6.38
N ARG A 489 -4.62 -18.68 5.96
CA ARG A 489 -4.87 -17.72 4.88
C ARG A 489 -5.96 -16.76 5.32
N PRO A 490 -5.60 -15.61 5.90
CA PRO A 490 -6.56 -14.61 6.30
C PRO A 490 -7.15 -13.88 5.09
N SER A 491 -8.37 -13.38 5.25
CA SER A 491 -9.05 -12.55 4.25
C SER A 491 -8.38 -11.17 4.11
N TYR A 492 -7.94 -10.58 5.21
CA TYR A 492 -7.07 -9.41 5.28
C TYR A 492 -5.65 -9.91 5.57
N ASP A 493 -4.90 -10.19 4.50
CA ASP A 493 -3.57 -10.80 4.54
C ASP A 493 -2.48 -9.71 4.52
N GLN A 494 -1.96 -9.39 5.71
CA GLN A 494 -0.94 -8.37 5.94
C GLN A 494 0.38 -8.73 5.21
N LYS A 495 0.91 -7.78 4.44
CA LYS A 495 2.03 -7.96 3.48
C LYS A 495 3.35 -7.37 3.90
N ASN A 496 3.33 -6.58 4.94
CA ASN A 496 4.47 -5.94 5.56
C ASN A 496 4.22 -5.82 7.07
N ASN A 497 5.26 -5.43 7.80
CA ASN A 497 5.17 -5.22 9.24
C ASN A 497 4.69 -6.51 9.93
N ASP A 498 5.28 -7.63 9.54
CA ASP A 498 4.92 -8.98 9.97
C ASP A 498 5.69 -9.41 11.23
N GLY A 499 6.19 -8.45 12.01
CA GLY A 499 6.86 -8.68 13.28
C GLY A 499 5.89 -9.17 14.37
N PRO A 500 6.37 -9.92 15.38
CA PRO A 500 5.52 -10.54 16.40
C PRO A 500 4.69 -9.55 17.23
N ASP A 501 5.09 -8.27 17.28
CA ASP A 501 4.41 -7.19 17.99
C ASP A 501 3.38 -6.45 17.10
N ASP A 502 3.65 -6.26 15.80
CA ASP A 502 2.71 -5.63 14.82
C ASP A 502 1.53 -6.55 14.46
N VAL A 503 1.76 -7.86 14.38
CA VAL A 503 0.77 -8.85 13.89
C VAL A 503 -0.43 -9.01 14.84
N ARG A 504 -0.44 -8.40 16.03
CA ARG A 504 -1.47 -8.69 17.04
C ARG A 504 -2.59 -7.66 17.11
N THR A 505 -2.33 -6.38 16.85
CA THR A 505 -3.34 -5.34 17.10
C THR A 505 -4.18 -5.06 15.85
N HIS A 506 -3.57 -4.99 14.66
CA HIS A 506 -4.25 -4.62 13.40
C HIS A 506 -5.10 -3.34 13.54
N GLU A 507 -4.66 -2.41 14.38
CA GLU A 507 -5.43 -1.25 14.85
C GLU A 507 -5.85 -0.32 13.71
N ASN A 508 -4.99 -0.10 12.71
CA ASN A 508 -5.30 0.78 11.58
C ASN A 508 -6.51 0.28 10.78
N LEU A 509 -6.53 -1.02 10.45
CA LEU A 509 -7.66 -1.63 9.74
C LEU A 509 -8.93 -1.64 10.60
N ARG A 510 -8.82 -2.01 11.88
CA ARG A 510 -9.97 -2.04 12.81
C ARG A 510 -10.54 -0.66 13.04
N GLY A 511 -9.68 0.33 13.27
CA GLY A 511 -10.04 1.73 13.46
C GLY A 511 -10.76 2.27 12.24
N PHE A 512 -10.24 2.03 11.03
CA PHE A 512 -10.93 2.43 9.81
C PHE A 512 -12.31 1.80 9.66
N ILE A 513 -12.47 0.50 9.96
CA ILE A 513 -13.77 -0.18 9.93
C ILE A 513 -14.72 0.43 10.97
N ALA A 514 -14.24 0.71 12.19
CA ALA A 514 -15.04 1.31 13.24
C ALA A 514 -15.49 2.74 12.89
N GLU A 515 -14.59 3.55 12.34
CA GLU A 515 -14.90 4.91 11.90
C GLU A 515 -15.86 4.94 10.70
N LEU A 516 -15.69 4.01 9.77
CA LEU A 516 -16.62 3.81 8.65
C LEU A 516 -18.00 3.41 9.15
N ASP A 517 -18.10 2.51 10.14
CA ASP A 517 -19.37 2.07 10.71
C ASP A 517 -20.08 3.19 11.50
N ALA A 518 -19.34 3.91 12.35
CA ALA A 518 -19.87 4.89 13.28
C ALA A 518 -20.32 6.22 12.65
N ARG A 519 -19.80 6.56 11.46
CA ARG A 519 -20.05 7.86 10.82
C ARG A 519 -21.01 7.77 9.65
N GLU A 520 -21.76 8.86 9.45
CA GLU A 520 -22.67 9.08 8.32
C GLU A 520 -22.64 10.55 7.87
N GLY A 521 -23.14 10.81 6.66
CA GLY A 521 -23.31 12.17 6.12
C GLY A 521 -22.05 13.03 6.18
N ASP A 522 -22.19 14.29 6.62
CA ASP A 522 -21.08 15.25 6.71
C ASP A 522 -19.94 14.80 7.64
N ALA A 523 -20.25 14.05 8.70
CA ALA A 523 -19.23 13.57 9.63
C ALA A 523 -18.34 12.51 8.98
N LEU A 524 -18.93 11.64 8.16
CA LEU A 524 -18.18 10.66 7.37
C LEU A 524 -17.40 11.34 6.25
N ARG A 525 -18.02 12.31 5.55
CA ARG A 525 -17.37 13.07 4.48
C ARG A 525 -16.06 13.70 4.97
N ARG A 526 -16.11 14.45 6.07
CA ARG A 526 -14.89 15.09 6.63
C ARG A 526 -13.82 14.09 7.04
N TYR A 527 -14.22 12.92 7.56
CA TYR A 527 -13.29 11.85 7.89
C TYR A 527 -12.62 11.30 6.62
N LEU A 528 -13.40 10.95 5.60
CA LEU A 528 -12.86 10.43 4.33
C LEU A 528 -12.02 11.47 3.59
N ASP A 529 -12.44 12.74 3.57
CA ASP A 529 -11.68 13.87 3.01
C ASP A 529 -10.31 14.06 3.68
N ARG A 530 -10.16 13.61 4.93
CA ARG A 530 -8.92 13.74 5.69
C ARG A 530 -8.06 12.48 5.64
N GLU A 531 -8.68 11.32 5.87
CA GLU A 531 -7.97 10.05 6.13
C GLU A 531 -7.92 9.11 4.92
N PHE A 532 -8.74 9.31 3.89
CA PHE A 532 -8.88 8.36 2.78
C PHE A 532 -8.59 9.03 1.44
N ALA A 533 -7.98 8.29 0.52
CA ALA A 533 -7.72 8.73 -0.85
C ALA A 533 -9.01 8.72 -1.70
N ILE A 534 -10.03 9.47 -1.26
CA ILE A 534 -11.40 9.40 -1.79
C ILE A 534 -11.46 9.70 -3.29
N GLU A 535 -10.69 10.66 -3.79
CA GLU A 535 -10.63 11.01 -5.21
C GLU A 535 -10.17 9.83 -6.09
N ARG A 536 -9.16 9.07 -5.64
CA ARG A 536 -8.68 7.86 -6.33
C ARG A 536 -9.67 6.72 -6.22
N TYR A 537 -10.33 6.58 -5.07
CA TYR A 537 -11.37 5.59 -4.88
C TYR A 537 -12.57 5.83 -5.79
N LEU A 538 -12.99 7.09 -5.98
CA LEU A 538 -14.05 7.46 -6.92
C LEU A 538 -13.65 7.16 -8.37
N SER A 539 -12.39 7.43 -8.76
CA SER A 539 -11.85 7.02 -10.07
C SER A 539 -11.88 5.50 -10.25
N TYR A 540 -11.50 4.75 -9.21
CA TYR A 540 -11.61 3.29 -9.19
C TYR A 540 -13.05 2.86 -9.42
N MET A 541 -14.00 3.39 -8.65
CA MET A 541 -15.41 3.00 -8.77
C MET A 541 -15.93 3.23 -10.18
N ALA A 542 -15.59 4.37 -10.80
CA ALA A 542 -16.02 4.74 -12.15
C ALA A 542 -15.43 3.79 -13.20
N ALA A 543 -14.09 3.68 -13.24
CA ALA A 543 -13.40 2.79 -14.17
C ALA A 543 -13.85 1.32 -14.00
N ASN A 544 -14.02 0.88 -12.76
CA ASN A 544 -14.42 -0.47 -12.44
C ASN A 544 -15.89 -0.76 -12.78
N LEU A 545 -16.81 0.21 -12.74
CA LEU A 545 -18.15 0.03 -13.30
C LEU A 545 -18.09 -0.26 -14.81
N LEU A 546 -17.25 0.48 -15.53
CA LEU A 546 -17.08 0.30 -16.97
C LEU A 546 -16.40 -1.04 -17.29
N LEU A 547 -15.36 -1.41 -16.56
CA LEU A 547 -14.69 -2.71 -16.68
C LEU A 547 -15.56 -3.89 -16.26
N GLY A 548 -16.47 -3.69 -15.30
CA GLY A 548 -17.49 -4.66 -14.90
C GLY A 548 -16.92 -5.97 -14.35
N ASN A 549 -15.84 -5.90 -13.56
CA ASN A 549 -15.28 -7.07 -12.89
C ASN A 549 -16.21 -7.51 -11.73
N PRO A 550 -16.80 -8.71 -11.77
CA PRO A 550 -17.70 -9.18 -10.71
C PRO A 550 -16.97 -9.69 -9.45
N ASP A 551 -15.67 -9.98 -9.54
CA ASP A 551 -14.85 -10.49 -8.41
C ASP A 551 -14.16 -9.37 -7.61
N ASP A 552 -14.60 -8.12 -7.82
CA ASP A 552 -14.10 -6.94 -7.12
C ASP A 552 -14.71 -6.78 -5.71
N TYR A 553 -14.40 -5.67 -5.04
CA TYR A 553 -14.98 -5.34 -3.74
C TYR A 553 -16.51 -5.21 -3.75
N ARG A 554 -17.12 -4.72 -4.84
CA ARG A 554 -18.56 -4.43 -4.92
C ARG A 554 -19.40 -5.69 -5.12
N GLY A 555 -18.86 -6.66 -5.85
CA GLY A 555 -19.52 -7.92 -6.15
C GLY A 555 -19.16 -9.01 -5.14
N ASN A 556 -17.88 -9.38 -5.07
CA ASN A 556 -17.41 -10.53 -4.31
C ASN A 556 -16.47 -10.16 -3.15
N PHE A 557 -16.37 -8.88 -2.77
CA PHE A 557 -15.60 -8.39 -1.62
C PHE A 557 -14.11 -8.81 -1.66
N ASN A 558 -13.55 -8.92 -2.86
CA ASN A 558 -12.23 -9.48 -3.10
C ASN A 558 -11.41 -8.56 -4.03
N ASN A 559 -10.15 -8.92 -4.25
CA ASN A 559 -9.30 -8.37 -5.30
C ASN A 559 -8.96 -6.89 -5.14
N TYR A 560 -8.68 -6.49 -3.90
CA TYR A 560 -8.11 -5.17 -3.60
C TYR A 560 -7.05 -5.25 -2.50
N TYR A 561 -6.17 -4.25 -2.44
CA TYR A 561 -5.32 -3.98 -1.29
C TYR A 561 -5.84 -2.75 -0.57
N MET A 562 -5.59 -2.70 0.73
CA MET A 562 -5.70 -1.49 1.53
C MET A 562 -4.31 -1.17 2.05
N TYR A 563 -3.87 0.08 1.92
CA TYR A 563 -2.65 0.54 2.55
C TYR A 563 -2.98 1.66 3.54
N PHE A 564 -2.46 1.53 4.77
CA PHE A 564 -2.62 2.48 5.86
C PHE A 564 -1.26 3.09 6.15
N PRO A 565 -1.01 4.35 5.78
CA PRO A 565 0.27 4.98 6.06
C PRO A 565 0.52 5.09 7.56
N MET A 566 1.78 4.96 7.96
CA MET A 566 2.18 5.21 9.35
C MET A 566 2.15 6.71 9.68
N GLU A 567 2.09 6.99 10.97
CA GLU A 567 2.16 8.33 11.56
C GLU A 567 3.28 9.21 10.95
N ASN A 568 4.43 8.63 10.62
CA ASN A 568 5.60 9.37 10.12
C ASN A 568 5.72 9.47 8.60
N THR A 569 4.66 9.12 7.88
CA THR A 569 4.66 9.13 6.42
C THR A 569 4.72 10.56 5.87
N PRO A 570 5.65 10.89 4.96
CA PRO A 570 5.73 12.21 4.32
C PRO A 570 4.44 12.56 3.57
N THR A 571 3.99 13.82 3.65
CA THR A 571 2.75 14.29 3.00
C THR A 571 2.91 14.95 1.65
N ASP A 572 4.13 14.98 1.13
CA ASP A 572 4.38 15.64 -0.15
C ASP A 572 4.75 14.61 -1.21
N PRO A 573 4.01 14.56 -2.34
CA PRO A 573 4.35 13.68 -3.43
C PRO A 573 5.75 14.00 -3.95
N PRO A 574 6.53 12.99 -4.38
CA PRO A 574 7.64 13.21 -5.29
C PRO A 574 7.16 13.96 -6.55
N GLN A 575 7.98 14.84 -7.12
CA GLN A 575 7.60 15.55 -8.36
C GLN A 575 7.25 14.56 -9.47
N GLY A 576 6.11 14.79 -10.14
CA GLY A 576 5.62 13.94 -11.23
C GLY A 576 4.79 12.73 -10.81
N VAL A 577 4.53 12.55 -9.50
CA VAL A 577 3.60 11.53 -9.00
C VAL A 577 2.32 12.24 -8.55
N ASP A 578 1.21 12.01 -9.27
CA ASP A 578 -0.11 12.37 -8.77
C ASP A 578 -0.45 11.46 -7.58
N GLY A 579 -0.63 12.09 -6.41
CA GLY A 579 -1.01 11.41 -5.18
C GLY A 579 0.17 10.96 -4.33
N GLY A 580 0.50 11.75 -3.32
CA GLY A 580 1.20 11.29 -2.13
C GLY A 580 0.41 11.87 -0.97
N LEU A 581 -0.25 11.03 -0.18
CA LEU A 581 -1.01 11.49 0.97
C LEU A 581 -0.81 10.49 2.10
N ASP A 582 -0.66 11.00 3.30
CA ASP A 582 -0.84 10.37 4.60
C ASP A 582 -2.25 9.76 4.79
N ARG A 583 -2.83 9.26 3.71
CA ARG A 583 -4.19 8.75 3.63
C ARG A 583 -4.20 7.30 3.25
N ILE A 584 -5.24 6.64 3.70
CA ILE A 584 -5.57 5.26 3.42
C ILE A 584 -5.86 5.10 1.93
N GLU A 585 -5.23 4.10 1.32
CA GLU A 585 -5.28 3.84 -0.12
C GLU A 585 -6.01 2.54 -0.43
N PHE A 586 -6.85 2.58 -1.46
CA PHE A 586 -7.51 1.41 -2.02
C PHE A 586 -6.88 1.09 -3.38
N MET A 587 -6.34 -0.11 -3.54
CA MET A 587 -5.64 -0.52 -4.76
C MET A 587 -6.23 -1.82 -5.33
N PRO A 588 -7.00 -1.78 -6.44
CA PRO A 588 -7.60 -2.97 -7.03
C PRO A 588 -6.55 -3.89 -7.68
N TYR A 589 -6.86 -5.17 -7.90
CA TYR A 589 -6.07 -6.11 -8.72
C TYR A 589 -6.99 -7.21 -9.32
N ASP A 590 -6.46 -8.16 -10.09
CA ASP A 590 -7.20 -9.34 -10.63
C ASP A 590 -8.44 -8.98 -11.49
N TYR A 591 -8.21 -8.61 -12.76
CA TYR A 591 -9.25 -8.13 -13.68
C TYR A 591 -9.54 -9.06 -14.86
N ASP A 592 -9.18 -10.33 -14.75
CA ASP A 592 -9.44 -11.36 -15.77
C ASP A 592 -10.93 -11.59 -16.08
N HIS A 593 -11.82 -11.37 -15.10
CA HIS A 593 -13.26 -11.51 -15.29
C HIS A 593 -13.97 -10.23 -15.80
N GLY A 594 -13.23 -9.16 -16.05
CA GLY A 594 -13.77 -7.91 -16.62
C GLY A 594 -14.14 -8.03 -18.10
N LEU A 595 -14.73 -6.96 -18.66
CA LEU A 595 -15.05 -6.79 -20.08
C LEU A 595 -15.93 -7.91 -20.68
N GLY A 596 -16.84 -8.45 -19.87
CA GLY A 596 -17.74 -9.54 -20.27
C GLY A 596 -17.10 -10.93 -20.22
N GLY A 597 -15.93 -11.08 -19.59
CA GLY A 597 -15.36 -12.38 -19.25
C GLY A 597 -16.25 -13.15 -18.28
N GLY A 598 -16.65 -12.52 -17.16
CA GLY A 598 -17.63 -13.05 -16.22
C GLY A 598 -17.27 -14.44 -15.66
N TRP A 599 -18.24 -15.10 -15.02
CA TRP A 599 -18.17 -16.52 -14.67
C TRP A 599 -19.35 -17.23 -15.35
N GLU A 600 -19.17 -18.44 -15.85
CA GLU A 600 -20.23 -19.21 -16.50
C GLU A 600 -21.41 -19.42 -15.52
N GLY A 601 -22.59 -18.86 -15.84
CA GLY A 601 -23.79 -18.90 -15.00
C GLY A 601 -23.98 -17.76 -13.99
N TYR A 602 -23.05 -16.78 -13.94
CA TYR A 602 -23.20 -15.53 -13.19
C TYR A 602 -23.96 -14.47 -14.01
N TYR A 603 -24.44 -13.40 -13.35
CA TYR A 603 -25.24 -12.33 -13.98
C TYR A 603 -24.51 -11.67 -15.17
N ASP A 604 -25.25 -11.20 -16.18
CA ASP A 604 -24.69 -10.42 -17.31
C ASP A 604 -24.07 -9.14 -16.76
N THR A 605 -22.74 -9.12 -16.61
CA THR A 605 -22.03 -7.97 -16.06
C THR A 605 -22.31 -6.73 -16.88
N ALA A 606 -22.50 -6.84 -18.20
CA ALA A 606 -22.85 -5.71 -19.07
C ALA A 606 -24.23 -5.09 -18.77
N ALA A 607 -25.12 -5.83 -18.11
CA ALA A 607 -26.44 -5.37 -17.70
C ALA A 607 -26.49 -4.74 -16.30
N VAL A 608 -25.39 -4.83 -15.53
CA VAL A 608 -25.24 -4.22 -14.21
C VAL A 608 -25.26 -2.69 -14.35
N GLY A 609 -26.33 -2.04 -13.88
CA GLY A 609 -26.46 -0.58 -13.95
C GLY A 609 -25.70 0.16 -12.84
N ILE A 610 -25.68 1.50 -12.93
CA ILE A 610 -25.05 2.37 -11.92
C ILE A 610 -25.68 2.23 -10.51
N PHE A 611 -26.94 1.76 -10.45
CA PHE A 611 -27.73 1.60 -9.23
C PHE A 611 -27.56 0.25 -8.52
N SER A 612 -26.94 -0.73 -9.16
CA SER A 612 -26.97 -2.11 -8.67
C SER A 612 -25.64 -2.76 -8.98
N VAL A 613 -24.90 -3.19 -7.95
CA VAL A 613 -23.99 -4.31 -8.10
C VAL A 613 -24.62 -5.47 -7.33
N PRO A 614 -24.89 -6.62 -7.95
CA PRO A 614 -25.35 -7.79 -7.22
C PRO A 614 -24.27 -8.18 -6.21
N ALA A 615 -24.55 -8.01 -4.92
CA ALA A 615 -23.66 -8.47 -3.87
C ALA A 615 -23.68 -10.00 -3.82
N ALA A 616 -22.52 -10.61 -3.63
CA ALA A 616 -22.43 -12.05 -3.42
C ALA A 616 -23.29 -12.45 -2.22
N GLU A 617 -24.24 -13.36 -2.43
CA GLU A 617 -25.02 -13.97 -1.36
C GLU A 617 -24.18 -15.04 -0.67
N LEU A 618 -23.94 -14.88 0.63
CA LEU A 618 -23.31 -15.91 1.45
C LEU A 618 -24.40 -16.64 2.25
N HIS A 619 -24.67 -17.91 1.92
CA HIS A 619 -25.70 -18.73 2.59
C HIS A 619 -27.10 -18.09 2.63
N GLY A 620 -27.51 -17.42 1.55
CA GLY A 620 -28.79 -16.72 1.45
C GLY A 620 -28.85 -15.40 2.24
N ARG A 621 -27.70 -14.83 2.59
CA ARG A 621 -27.58 -13.49 3.19
C ARG A 621 -26.78 -12.57 2.28
N THR A 622 -27.34 -11.40 2.00
CA THR A 622 -26.61 -10.28 1.39
C THR A 622 -25.64 -9.70 2.42
N LEU A 623 -24.35 -9.68 2.11
CA LEU A 623 -23.35 -9.05 2.97
C LEU A 623 -23.26 -7.53 2.68
N PRO A 624 -22.99 -6.69 3.69
CA PRO A 624 -22.86 -5.25 3.50
C PRO A 624 -21.54 -4.90 2.78
N ARG A 625 -21.58 -3.86 1.95
CA ARG A 625 -20.42 -3.25 1.27
C ARG A 625 -20.24 -1.80 1.74
N PRO A 626 -19.95 -1.60 3.04
CA PRO A 626 -20.09 -0.32 3.72
C PRO A 626 -19.33 0.82 3.04
N LEU A 627 -18.15 0.57 2.47
CA LEU A 627 -17.37 1.63 1.84
C LEU A 627 -18.07 2.18 0.60
N VAL A 628 -18.61 1.32 -0.26
CA VAL A 628 -19.32 1.76 -1.48
C VAL A 628 -20.64 2.44 -1.11
N ASP A 629 -21.42 1.80 -0.24
CA ASP A 629 -22.76 2.27 0.09
C ASP A 629 -22.72 3.62 0.82
N LYS A 630 -21.79 3.78 1.78
CA LYS A 630 -21.66 5.04 2.52
C LYS A 630 -21.00 6.15 1.70
N VAL A 631 -20.03 5.85 0.84
CA VAL A 631 -19.44 6.86 -0.07
C VAL A 631 -20.51 7.39 -1.03
N LEU A 632 -21.30 6.51 -1.66
CA LEU A 632 -22.36 6.94 -2.59
C LEU A 632 -23.60 7.53 -1.90
N ALA A 633 -23.72 7.40 -0.58
CA ALA A 633 -24.73 8.11 0.20
C ALA A 633 -24.41 9.60 0.37
N ILE A 634 -23.16 10.02 0.16
CA ILE A 634 -22.73 11.42 0.23
C ILE A 634 -22.97 12.10 -1.14
N PRO A 635 -23.83 13.13 -1.24
CA PRO A 635 -24.20 13.75 -2.51
C PRO A 635 -23.00 14.28 -3.32
N GLU A 636 -22.01 14.88 -2.66
CA GLU A 636 -20.82 15.43 -3.30
C GLU A 636 -20.00 14.33 -3.97
N TYR A 637 -19.77 13.21 -3.29
CA TYR A 637 -19.04 12.07 -3.85
C TYR A 637 -19.84 11.36 -4.94
N ARG A 638 -21.17 11.28 -4.79
CA ARG A 638 -22.07 10.75 -5.83
C ARG A 638 -21.93 11.56 -7.13
N GLN A 639 -21.93 12.89 -7.03
CA GLN A 639 -21.73 13.78 -8.18
C GLN A 639 -20.35 13.57 -8.81
N GLN A 640 -19.28 13.59 -8.00
CA GLN A 640 -17.92 13.37 -8.47
C GLN A 640 -17.69 12.01 -9.14
N TYR A 641 -18.37 10.96 -8.65
CA TYR A 641 -18.36 9.64 -9.27
C TYR A 641 -19.01 9.65 -10.66
N VAL A 642 -20.14 10.36 -10.81
CA VAL A 642 -20.80 10.54 -12.11
C VAL A 642 -19.93 11.33 -13.07
N ASP A 643 -19.32 12.42 -12.61
CA ASP A 643 -18.47 13.27 -13.46
C ASP A 643 -17.29 12.45 -14.01
N ARG A 644 -16.67 11.61 -13.19
CA ARG A 644 -15.62 10.67 -13.63
C ARG A 644 -16.10 9.62 -14.63
N LEU A 645 -17.34 9.13 -14.49
CA LEU A 645 -17.92 8.23 -15.49
C LEU A 645 -18.13 8.95 -16.83
N GLU A 646 -18.63 10.18 -16.81
CA GLU A 646 -18.76 11.01 -18.01
C GLU A 646 -17.39 11.26 -18.65
N ASP A 647 -16.37 11.65 -17.87
CA ASP A 647 -15.01 11.88 -18.34
C ASP A 647 -14.41 10.64 -19.04
N LEU A 648 -14.55 9.45 -18.45
CA LEU A 648 -14.05 8.20 -19.06
C LEU A 648 -14.77 7.85 -20.36
N LEU A 649 -16.06 8.17 -20.47
CA LEU A 649 -16.89 7.89 -21.64
C LEU A 649 -16.71 8.93 -22.76
N ASP A 650 -16.45 10.19 -22.40
CA ASP A 650 -16.37 11.32 -23.34
C ASP A 650 -14.93 11.55 -23.84
N SER A 651 -13.91 11.26 -23.03
CA SER A 651 -12.49 11.31 -23.44
C SER A 651 -12.12 10.23 -24.46
N GLY A 652 -12.91 9.16 -24.54
CA GLY A 652 -12.59 7.98 -25.34
C GLY A 652 -11.64 6.99 -24.64
N LEU A 653 -11.25 7.24 -23.39
CA LEU A 653 -10.45 6.28 -22.60
C LEU A 653 -11.15 4.92 -22.47
N PHE A 654 -12.48 4.91 -22.37
CA PHE A 654 -13.27 3.68 -22.44
C PHE A 654 -14.08 3.59 -23.74
N ALA A 655 -13.44 3.12 -24.81
CA ALA A 655 -14.06 2.90 -26.12
C ALA A 655 -13.70 1.53 -26.71
N TYR A 656 -14.61 0.93 -27.47
CA TYR A 656 -14.36 -0.35 -28.13
C TYR A 656 -13.21 -0.26 -29.14
N GLU A 657 -13.14 0.84 -29.87
CA GLU A 657 -12.15 1.10 -30.90
C GLU A 657 -10.73 1.08 -30.32
N GLY A 658 -10.52 1.73 -29.17
CA GLY A 658 -9.23 1.71 -28.47
C GLY A 658 -8.85 0.31 -27.97
N TYR A 659 -9.81 -0.46 -27.44
CA TYR A 659 -9.57 -1.87 -27.09
C TYR A 659 -9.23 -2.71 -28.34
N ALA A 660 -9.92 -2.49 -29.46
CA ALA A 660 -9.71 -3.24 -30.69
C ALA A 660 -8.36 -2.95 -31.34
N ASP A 661 -7.91 -1.68 -31.30
CA ASP A 661 -6.56 -1.30 -31.72
C ASP A 661 -5.50 -1.99 -30.85
N PHE A 662 -5.64 -1.91 -29.53
CA PHE A 662 -4.73 -2.59 -28.61
C PHE A 662 -4.68 -4.11 -28.87
N HIS A 663 -5.84 -4.76 -29.04
CA HIS A 663 -5.92 -6.18 -29.36
C HIS A 663 -5.16 -6.53 -30.65
N ARG A 664 -5.35 -5.77 -31.73
CA ARG A 664 -4.65 -5.97 -33.00
C ARG A 664 -3.15 -5.83 -32.84
N ASP A 665 -2.69 -4.85 -32.05
CA ASP A 665 -1.26 -4.66 -31.78
C ASP A 665 -0.68 -5.85 -31.04
N VAL A 666 -1.36 -6.36 -30.00
CA VAL A 666 -0.93 -7.59 -29.31
C VAL A 666 -0.92 -8.80 -30.24
N ALA A 667 -1.92 -8.93 -31.13
CA ALA A 667 -2.01 -10.04 -32.06
C ALA A 667 -0.85 -10.02 -33.08
N ARG A 668 -0.48 -8.83 -33.55
CA ARG A 668 0.68 -8.60 -34.41
C ARG A 668 1.97 -8.98 -33.69
N LEU A 669 2.17 -8.52 -32.45
CA LEU A 669 3.36 -8.87 -31.65
C LEU A 669 3.46 -10.39 -31.42
N ALA A 670 2.33 -11.05 -31.12
CA ALA A 670 2.29 -12.49 -30.94
C ALA A 670 2.62 -13.25 -32.25
N GLU A 671 2.15 -12.77 -33.40
CA GLU A 671 2.47 -13.35 -34.71
C GLU A 671 3.96 -13.15 -35.09
N GLU A 672 4.51 -11.95 -34.88
CA GLU A 672 5.92 -11.63 -35.19
C GLU A 672 6.91 -12.51 -34.41
N GLU A 673 6.56 -12.87 -33.18
CA GLU A 673 7.40 -13.63 -32.24
C GLU A 673 7.05 -15.13 -32.16
N ASP A 674 6.12 -15.60 -33.01
CA ASP A 674 5.53 -16.96 -32.98
C ASP A 674 5.02 -17.39 -31.59
N ILE A 675 4.46 -16.44 -30.83
CA ILE A 675 3.97 -16.66 -29.48
C ILE A 675 2.51 -17.11 -29.52
N ARG A 676 2.25 -18.25 -28.88
CA ARG A 676 0.88 -18.76 -28.72
C ARG A 676 0.22 -18.20 -27.47
N VAL A 677 -1.10 -18.16 -27.54
CA VAL A 677 -1.98 -17.72 -26.46
C VAL A 677 -2.86 -18.87 -26.01
N PHE A 678 -3.46 -18.72 -24.85
CA PHE A 678 -4.19 -19.80 -24.22
C PHE A 678 -5.69 -19.73 -24.50
N GLY A 679 -6.22 -20.78 -25.13
CA GLY A 679 -7.64 -21.10 -25.10
C GLY A 679 -7.99 -21.99 -23.92
N ARG A 680 -9.30 -22.30 -23.76
CA ARG A 680 -9.85 -23.08 -22.64
C ARG A 680 -9.15 -24.44 -22.44
N TRP A 681 -8.73 -25.10 -23.53
CA TRP A 681 -8.20 -26.47 -23.49
C TRP A 681 -6.82 -26.66 -24.13
N ASN A 682 -6.33 -25.68 -24.91
CA ASN A 682 -5.05 -25.77 -25.62
C ASN A 682 -4.40 -24.39 -25.81
N THR A 683 -3.18 -24.37 -26.35
CA THR A 683 -2.59 -23.18 -26.96
C THR A 683 -3.12 -23.00 -28.37
N GLN A 684 -3.37 -21.77 -28.78
CA GLN A 684 -3.81 -21.42 -30.12
C GLN A 684 -3.10 -20.14 -30.59
N PRO A 685 -3.00 -19.90 -31.90
CA PRO A 685 -2.62 -18.59 -32.41
C PRO A 685 -3.55 -17.51 -31.85
N MET A 686 -3.01 -16.31 -31.66
CA MET A 686 -3.82 -15.17 -31.28
C MET A 686 -4.79 -14.81 -32.39
N GLN A 687 -6.05 -14.54 -32.04
CA GLN A 687 -7.00 -14.05 -33.02
C GLN A 687 -6.60 -12.62 -33.39
N PRO A 688 -6.74 -12.20 -34.66
CA PRO A 688 -6.37 -10.84 -35.08
C PRO A 688 -7.35 -9.79 -34.54
N GLU A 689 -8.62 -10.16 -34.37
CA GLU A 689 -9.70 -9.26 -33.97
C GLU A 689 -10.35 -9.70 -32.65
N PRO A 690 -10.80 -8.74 -31.81
CA PRO A 690 -11.59 -9.06 -30.62
C PRO A 690 -12.84 -9.87 -30.93
N SER A 691 -13.27 -10.65 -29.95
CA SER A 691 -14.55 -11.36 -30.06
C SER A 691 -15.75 -10.40 -30.11
N ALA A 692 -16.80 -10.80 -30.85
CA ALA A 692 -18.06 -10.03 -30.92
C ALA A 692 -18.73 -9.84 -29.55
N ALA A 693 -18.45 -10.73 -28.59
CA ALA A 693 -18.91 -10.62 -27.22
C ALA A 693 -18.32 -9.37 -26.52
N VAL A 694 -17.02 -9.10 -26.71
CA VAL A 694 -16.37 -7.90 -26.15
C VAL A 694 -16.98 -6.64 -26.78
N ARG A 695 -17.20 -6.62 -28.09
CA ARG A 695 -17.89 -5.48 -28.74
C ARG A 695 -19.28 -5.24 -28.14
N SER A 696 -20.08 -6.30 -28.05
CA SER A 696 -21.39 -6.23 -27.42
C SER A 696 -21.31 -5.76 -25.96
N TYR A 697 -20.26 -6.13 -25.22
CA TYR A 697 -20.05 -5.66 -23.86
C TYR A 697 -19.88 -4.14 -23.81
N PHE A 698 -18.94 -3.58 -24.58
CA PHE A 698 -18.70 -2.14 -24.64
C PHE A 698 -19.98 -1.38 -25.02
N GLU A 699 -20.66 -1.82 -26.08
CA GLU A 699 -21.90 -1.17 -26.53
C GLU A 699 -23.00 -1.19 -25.47
N LYS A 700 -23.26 -2.34 -24.83
CA LYS A 700 -24.27 -2.45 -23.78
C LYS A 700 -23.89 -1.61 -22.56
N ARG A 701 -22.62 -1.67 -22.14
CA ARG A 701 -22.08 -0.95 -20.99
C ARG A 701 -22.23 0.56 -21.17
N ILE A 702 -21.72 1.09 -22.28
CA ILE A 702 -21.75 2.53 -22.57
C ILE A 702 -23.20 3.02 -22.64
N ARG A 703 -24.07 2.31 -23.38
CA ARG A 703 -25.49 2.68 -23.47
C ARG A 703 -26.19 2.62 -22.10
N GLY A 704 -25.93 1.58 -21.31
CA GLY A 704 -26.53 1.40 -19.99
C GLY A 704 -26.12 2.48 -19.01
N VAL A 705 -24.83 2.77 -18.91
CA VAL A 705 -24.31 3.82 -18.02
C VAL A 705 -24.82 5.20 -18.43
N ARG A 706 -24.76 5.57 -19.72
CA ARG A 706 -25.27 6.86 -20.20
C ARG A 706 -26.77 7.06 -19.93
N ARG A 707 -27.56 5.99 -20.06
CA ARG A 707 -29.00 6.04 -19.72
C ARG A 707 -29.24 6.32 -18.24
N ASP A 708 -28.40 5.74 -17.38
CA ASP A 708 -28.65 5.73 -15.94
C ASP A 708 -28.03 6.94 -15.21
N ILE A 709 -27.04 7.62 -15.79
CA ILE A 709 -26.33 8.78 -15.21
C ILE A 709 -27.29 9.86 -14.72
N ASP A 710 -28.23 10.31 -15.56
CA ASP A 710 -29.15 11.39 -15.19
C ASP A 710 -30.05 10.99 -14.02
N VAL A 711 -30.56 9.76 -14.03
CA VAL A 711 -31.40 9.27 -12.94
C VAL A 711 -30.60 9.16 -11.65
N PHE A 712 -29.33 8.73 -11.73
CA PHE A 712 -28.47 8.49 -10.56
C PHE A 712 -28.02 9.80 -9.92
N ARG A 713 -27.75 10.82 -10.75
CA ARG A 713 -27.39 12.17 -10.34
C ARG A 713 -28.50 12.83 -9.51
N TYR A 714 -29.77 12.58 -9.85
CA TYR A 714 -30.92 13.26 -9.24
C TYR A 714 -31.83 12.36 -8.36
N SER A 715 -31.51 11.07 -8.22
CA SER A 715 -32.20 10.19 -7.27
C SER A 715 -31.76 10.49 -5.85
N ASN A 716 -32.72 10.58 -4.91
CA ASN A 716 -32.45 10.72 -3.47
C ASN A 716 -31.82 9.46 -2.91
#